data_AF-A0A2D5WJF1-F1
#
_entry.id   AF-A0A2D5WJF1-F1
#
_cell.length_a   1.000
_cell.length_b   1.000
_cell.length_c   1.000
_cell.angle_alpha   90.00
_cell.angle_beta   90.00
_cell.angle_gamma   90.00
#
_symmetry.space_group_name_H-M   'P 1'
#
loop_
_entity.id
_entity.type
_entity.pdbx_description
1 polymer ?
#
loop_
_entity_poly.entity_id
_entity_poly.type
_entity_poly.pdbx_seq_one_letter_code
_entity_poly.pdbx_strand_id
1 'polypeptide(L)'
;MKIVLLTILLCTHLQAAELRGRIVDSQTGRPVAARIYITNGQGEWFFAESAAAKGTAFRYDKTNWSQKESFEKHTTVSAHPFRADLPPGDYTVTVERGKEYFSESKSLSLGQADVQLEIRLRRWIDLGERGWFSGDTHIHRSLNELPNVIQAEDLNVSMPLTYWVTKSGLPPTSGNKNIGGEIPDRLISVDPTHVIWPRNTEYEIFSVGPRRHTLGALFFLNHTSVFNEGVPPWGPLARRARAEGAVFDMDKLDWPFSMTLPHSTGARLYELANNHLWRTRFAFTKWNSRAPGFLQPPSGSTTGNEEEWMNYTLGQYYTLLNAGFDLVPTAGSANGVHPVPAGFSRVYVHLPGGFSYEAWLDGLKRGRSFVTTGPMLFATVNGQQPGSTLSLGPGGGELAVTGEVVSEKPVALLEIVVNGQPMLNVRSQPKATPSGARRMAFSATLPIKTSGWVAVRCYEERHGGRLRFAHTGQWRIDVPGKPLRPSHEEKEYLVERVQAEIDRSKGIVSAAAMGEYQAALEHYQGLATSDPPTPEARPPRDDGEAKRWLRNMVTHHRYTAHEVRAATGLPLAKVRQQLDDWNIAETRLAKRPDNAPLKVLPYPGGRHPRIGFLNGALVPQRETKVSIFAPWDPHSYAVLDVPEAIWSNLGLTYLAHTHIPTIWDKQDKSLEPLEWEHNPDGSLSLLRTLPNGIAIGSRIAPGNEVVQLKLWIRNGSPETVTGLRAQVCVMLKGLPGFNQRIRANKIIDGNWVACRDADGQRWVITGWQPLHRPWENPPVPCMHAAPAFPDCPPGQTVEAIGILAFHEGSDVMLRIRELQTKHFDRNQPE
;
A
#
# COMPACT_ATOMS: atom_id res chain seq x y z
N MET A 1 82.02 -4.46 1.18
CA MET A 1 80.96 -4.98 0.28
C MET A 1 79.71 -5.27 1.09
N LYS A 2 78.73 -4.37 1.06
CA LYS A 2 77.32 -4.63 1.46
C LYS A 2 76.48 -3.89 0.43
N ILE A 3 75.84 -4.64 -0.45
CA ILE A 3 74.95 -4.13 -1.50
C ILE A 3 73.58 -3.93 -0.84
N VAL A 4 73.10 -2.69 -0.81
CA VAL A 4 71.73 -2.34 -0.47
C VAL A 4 70.95 -2.34 -1.78
N LEU A 5 69.97 -3.23 -1.89
CA LEU A 5 69.04 -3.29 -3.00
C LEU A 5 67.94 -2.25 -2.75
N LEU A 6 67.92 -1.19 -3.54
CA LEU A 6 66.88 -0.15 -3.52
C LEU A 6 65.75 -0.58 -4.46
N THR A 7 64.61 -1.00 -3.91
CA THR A 7 63.41 -1.31 -4.69
C THR A 7 62.73 0.01 -5.10
N ILE A 8 62.83 0.38 -6.37
CA ILE A 8 62.08 1.49 -6.96
C ILE A 8 60.66 0.99 -7.26
N LEU A 9 59.66 1.47 -6.52
CA LEU A 9 58.26 1.36 -6.94
C LEU A 9 58.04 2.33 -8.11
N LEU A 10 57.96 1.82 -9.34
CA LEU A 10 57.33 2.57 -10.43
C LEU A 10 55.81 2.58 -10.20
N CYS A 11 55.27 3.70 -9.71
CA CYS A 11 53.86 4.00 -9.88
C CYS A 11 53.63 4.35 -11.36
N THR A 12 53.17 3.39 -12.15
CA THR A 12 52.54 3.67 -13.44
C THR A 12 51.23 4.42 -13.17
N HIS A 13 51.20 5.73 -13.42
CA HIS A 13 49.95 6.49 -13.53
C HIS A 13 49.21 5.97 -14.76
N LEU A 14 48.21 5.11 -14.55
CA LEU A 14 47.19 4.83 -15.57
C LEU A 14 46.48 6.17 -15.86
N GLN A 15 46.69 6.69 -17.05
CA GLN A 15 46.05 7.92 -17.52
C GLN A 15 44.53 7.67 -17.57
N ALA A 16 43.75 8.42 -16.78
CA ALA A 16 42.29 8.36 -16.83
C ALA A 16 41.80 8.91 -18.17
N ALA A 17 40.81 8.26 -18.78
CA ALA A 17 40.17 8.74 -20.01
C ALA A 17 38.98 9.64 -19.66
N GLU A 18 38.82 10.76 -20.36
CA GLU A 18 37.66 11.65 -20.15
C GLU A 18 36.45 11.08 -20.89
N LEU A 19 35.39 10.75 -20.15
CA LEU A 19 34.06 10.63 -20.74
C LEU A 19 33.44 12.02 -20.77
N ARG A 20 33.19 12.58 -21.95
CA ARG A 20 32.44 13.83 -22.13
C ARG A 20 31.11 13.55 -22.80
N GLY A 21 30.02 14.09 -22.26
CA GLY A 21 28.71 13.80 -22.77
C GLY A 21 27.72 14.96 -22.79
N ARG A 22 26.66 14.81 -23.58
CA ARG A 22 25.52 15.71 -23.64
C ARG A 22 24.21 14.92 -23.61
N ILE A 23 23.19 15.53 -23.01
CA ILE A 23 21.87 14.93 -22.83
C ILE A 23 20.87 15.82 -23.55
N VAL A 24 20.10 15.23 -24.46
CA VAL A 24 19.11 15.96 -25.26
C VAL A 24 17.76 15.26 -25.20
N ASP A 25 16.69 16.04 -25.32
CA ASP A 25 15.36 15.52 -25.59
C ASP A 25 15.31 14.93 -27.01
N SER A 26 14.83 13.69 -27.14
CA SER A 26 14.90 12.96 -28.41
C SER A 26 14.05 13.56 -29.53
N GLN A 27 12.97 14.27 -29.18
CA GLN A 27 12.02 14.82 -30.14
C GLN A 27 12.42 16.23 -30.57
N THR A 28 12.82 17.07 -29.61
CA THR A 28 13.14 18.48 -29.86
C THR A 28 14.62 18.72 -30.16
N GLY A 29 15.50 17.77 -29.80
CA GLY A 29 16.95 17.90 -29.89
C GLY A 29 17.56 18.90 -28.90
N ARG A 30 16.74 19.51 -28.03
CA ARG A 30 17.19 20.52 -27.07
C ARG A 30 17.97 19.86 -25.93
N PRO A 31 19.07 20.46 -25.46
CA PRO A 31 19.75 19.99 -24.26
C PRO A 31 18.83 20.06 -23.03
N VAL A 32 18.91 19.04 -22.16
CA VAL A 32 18.07 18.93 -20.96
C VAL A 32 18.89 18.57 -19.73
N ALA A 33 18.49 19.10 -18.58
CA ALA A 33 19.04 18.68 -17.29
C ALA A 33 18.57 17.26 -16.95
N ALA A 34 19.37 16.49 -16.22
CA ALA A 34 19.04 15.11 -15.88
C ALA A 34 19.89 14.57 -14.71
N ARG A 35 19.49 13.42 -14.17
CA ARG A 35 20.33 12.59 -13.30
C ARG A 35 21.17 11.63 -14.13
N ILE A 36 22.43 11.44 -13.72
CA ILE A 36 23.38 10.49 -14.31
C ILE A 36 23.85 9.50 -13.25
N TYR A 37 23.80 8.22 -13.60
CA TYR A 37 24.38 7.11 -12.86
C TYR A 37 25.52 6.53 -13.68
N ILE A 38 26.69 6.37 -13.07
CA ILE A 38 27.86 5.75 -13.74
C ILE A 38 28.35 4.63 -12.84
N THR A 39 28.34 3.41 -13.36
CA THR A 39 28.81 2.21 -12.64
C THR A 39 29.70 1.35 -13.52
N ASN A 40 30.72 0.70 -12.96
CA ASN A 40 31.51 -0.31 -13.67
C ASN A 40 30.99 -1.75 -13.43
N GLY A 41 31.62 -2.73 -14.06
CA GLY A 41 31.29 -4.15 -13.92
C GLY A 41 31.45 -4.71 -12.49
N GLN A 42 32.22 -4.04 -11.64
CA GLN A 42 32.42 -4.37 -10.23
C GLN A 42 31.34 -3.75 -9.32
N GLY A 43 30.45 -2.92 -9.87
CA GLY A 43 29.42 -2.21 -9.12
C GLY A 43 29.92 -0.97 -8.37
N GLU A 44 31.11 -0.47 -8.70
CA GLU A 44 31.64 0.79 -8.17
C GLU A 44 30.90 1.97 -8.81
N TRP A 45 30.77 3.06 -8.05
CA TRP A 45 30.00 4.25 -8.44
C TRP A 45 30.92 5.41 -8.76
N PHE A 46 30.66 6.07 -9.89
CA PHE A 46 31.38 7.24 -10.35
C PHE A 46 30.40 8.41 -10.53
N PHE A 47 30.92 9.64 -10.43
CA PHE A 47 30.12 10.85 -10.44
C PHE A 47 30.57 11.78 -11.56
N ALA A 48 29.60 12.34 -12.27
CA ALA A 48 29.88 13.34 -13.30
C ALA A 48 30.14 14.72 -12.68
N GLU A 49 30.87 15.54 -13.42
CA GLU A 49 31.06 16.97 -13.23
C GLU A 49 30.47 17.75 -14.41
N SER A 50 30.30 19.06 -14.26
CA SER A 50 29.99 19.88 -15.43
C SER A 50 31.24 20.10 -16.28
N ALA A 51 31.10 19.94 -17.59
CA ALA A 51 32.17 20.17 -18.54
C ALA A 51 32.11 21.57 -19.18
N ALA A 52 31.22 22.43 -18.67
CA ALA A 52 31.02 23.81 -19.11
C ALA A 52 31.07 24.77 -17.92
N ALA A 53 31.72 25.92 -18.08
CA ALA A 53 31.89 26.89 -16.99
C ALA A 53 30.56 27.44 -16.41
N LYS A 54 29.50 27.50 -17.23
CA LYS A 54 28.15 27.92 -16.82
C LYS A 54 27.25 26.77 -16.38
N GLY A 55 27.73 25.53 -16.51
CA GLY A 55 26.98 24.36 -16.11
C GLY A 55 27.21 24.02 -14.65
N THR A 56 26.23 23.32 -14.08
CA THR A 56 26.27 22.85 -12.69
C THR A 56 26.09 21.34 -12.65
N ALA A 57 26.73 20.72 -11.65
CA ALA A 57 26.65 19.30 -11.37
C ALA A 57 26.68 19.11 -9.84
N PHE A 58 25.71 18.38 -9.29
CA PHE A 58 25.65 18.10 -7.86
C PHE A 58 25.59 16.61 -7.58
N ARG A 59 26.58 16.13 -6.82
CA ARG A 59 26.65 14.75 -6.36
C ARG A 59 25.58 14.49 -5.30
N TYR A 60 24.87 13.38 -5.47
CA TYR A 60 24.00 12.78 -4.47
C TYR A 60 24.56 11.42 -4.09
N ASP A 61 24.94 11.25 -2.83
CA ASP A 61 25.45 9.98 -2.30
C ASP A 61 24.84 9.79 -0.92
N LYS A 62 23.73 9.04 -0.87
CA LYS A 62 22.99 8.80 0.36
C LYS A 62 22.79 7.31 0.56
N THR A 63 23.17 6.85 1.75
CA THR A 63 22.94 5.49 2.24
C THR A 63 22.18 5.60 3.54
N ASN A 64 21.13 4.80 3.71
CA ASN A 64 20.38 4.80 4.96
C ASN A 64 21.29 4.39 6.13
N TRP A 65 21.07 4.99 7.30
CA TRP A 65 21.91 4.76 8.46
C TRP A 65 21.75 3.35 9.05
N SER A 66 20.55 2.77 8.96
CA SER A 66 20.19 1.45 9.51
C SER A 66 20.20 0.33 8.47
N GLN A 67 19.94 0.61 7.20
CA GLN A 67 19.87 -0.39 6.12
C GLN A 67 20.83 -0.03 5.00
N LYS A 68 22.04 -0.58 5.02
CA LYS A 68 23.14 -0.17 4.12
C LYS A 68 22.89 -0.53 2.66
N GLU A 69 22.01 -1.49 2.41
CA GLU A 69 21.54 -1.91 1.10
C GLU A 69 20.47 -0.96 0.52
N SER A 70 20.02 0.03 1.30
CA SER A 70 19.19 1.13 0.83
C SER A 70 20.07 2.36 0.58
N PHE A 71 20.46 2.56 -0.67
CA PHE A 71 21.31 3.68 -1.10
C PHE A 71 20.89 4.23 -2.46
N GLU A 72 21.19 5.51 -2.68
CA GLU A 72 20.91 6.26 -3.90
C GLU A 72 22.13 7.12 -4.24
N LYS A 73 22.72 6.89 -5.41
CA LYS A 73 23.98 7.49 -5.85
C LYS A 73 23.88 7.96 -7.29
N HIS A 74 23.97 9.27 -7.51
CA HIS A 74 23.94 9.88 -8.84
C HIS A 74 24.54 11.28 -8.83
N THR A 75 24.69 11.87 -10.01
CA THR A 75 24.91 13.32 -10.18
C THR A 75 23.70 13.92 -10.90
N THR A 76 23.13 15.02 -10.39
CA THR A 76 22.24 15.86 -11.20
C THR A 76 23.07 16.86 -12.00
N VAL A 77 22.87 16.94 -13.30
CA VAL A 77 23.57 17.88 -14.19
C VAL A 77 22.59 18.84 -14.84
N SER A 78 23.01 20.10 -15.03
CA SER A 78 22.28 21.08 -15.83
C SER A 78 22.24 20.67 -17.30
N ALA A 79 21.48 21.39 -18.15
CA ALA A 79 21.39 21.12 -19.58
C ALA A 79 22.72 21.28 -20.37
N HIS A 80 23.81 21.65 -19.71
CA HIS A 80 25.14 21.76 -20.30
C HIS A 80 25.83 20.39 -20.41
N PRO A 81 26.88 20.26 -21.25
CA PRO A 81 27.70 19.07 -21.28
C PRO A 81 28.28 18.69 -19.91
N PHE A 82 28.38 17.39 -19.66
CA PHE A 82 28.99 16.82 -18.46
C PHE A 82 30.29 16.09 -18.83
N ARG A 83 31.13 15.84 -17.83
CA ARG A 83 32.31 14.99 -17.95
C ARG A 83 32.46 14.05 -16.76
N ALA A 84 33.20 12.98 -16.92
CA ALA A 84 33.67 12.13 -15.82
C ALA A 84 35.05 11.57 -16.18
N ASP A 85 36.00 11.73 -15.27
CA ASP A 85 37.32 11.12 -15.41
C ASP A 85 37.25 9.70 -14.86
N LEU A 86 37.42 8.72 -15.76
CA LEU A 86 37.19 7.31 -15.45
C LEU A 86 38.45 6.49 -15.78
N PRO A 87 38.85 5.53 -14.93
CA PRO A 87 39.87 4.56 -15.29
C PRO A 87 39.50 3.76 -16.56
N PRO A 88 40.46 3.19 -17.29
CA PRO A 88 40.14 2.26 -18.36
C PRO A 88 39.29 1.09 -17.84
N GLY A 89 38.22 0.74 -18.56
CA GLY A 89 37.28 -0.31 -18.13
C GLY A 89 35.91 -0.20 -18.79
N ASP A 90 35.03 -1.12 -18.41
CA ASP A 90 33.64 -1.18 -18.89
C ASP A 90 32.69 -0.51 -17.89
N TYR A 91 31.85 0.38 -18.41
CA TYR A 91 30.92 1.17 -17.65
C TYR A 91 29.51 1.09 -18.23
N THR A 92 28.54 1.26 -17.35
CA THR A 92 27.16 1.55 -17.71
C THR A 92 26.82 2.96 -17.25
N VAL A 93 26.41 3.80 -18.18
CA VAL A 93 25.88 5.14 -17.93
C VAL A 93 24.37 5.09 -18.10
N THR A 94 23.64 5.37 -17.02
CA THR A 94 22.17 5.49 -17.06
C THR A 94 21.78 6.94 -16.82
N VAL A 95 20.82 7.44 -17.58
CA VAL A 95 20.30 8.80 -17.45
C VAL A 95 18.80 8.79 -17.24
N GLU A 96 18.34 9.60 -16.30
CA GLU A 96 16.93 9.76 -15.95
C GLU A 96 16.56 11.24 -15.87
N ARG A 97 15.35 11.61 -16.31
CA ARG A 97 14.77 12.94 -16.13
C ARG A 97 13.36 12.81 -15.55
N GLY A 98 13.24 13.00 -14.24
CA GLY A 98 11.94 12.99 -13.55
C GLY A 98 11.15 11.69 -13.75
N LYS A 99 9.82 11.84 -13.86
CA LYS A 99 8.89 10.71 -14.10
C LYS A 99 8.33 10.67 -15.51
N GLU A 100 8.58 11.67 -16.34
CA GLU A 100 7.90 11.85 -17.64
C GLU A 100 8.73 11.32 -18.82
N TYR A 101 9.95 10.86 -18.55
CA TYR A 101 10.89 10.28 -19.51
C TYR A 101 11.18 8.82 -19.22
N PHE A 102 11.51 8.05 -20.26
CA PHE A 102 12.10 6.73 -20.09
C PHE A 102 13.55 6.87 -19.63
N SER A 103 13.98 5.99 -18.72
CA SER A 103 15.40 5.84 -18.41
C SER A 103 16.14 5.30 -19.63
N GLU A 104 17.31 5.86 -19.94
CA GLU A 104 18.16 5.41 -21.04
C GLU A 104 19.52 4.98 -20.49
N SER A 105 19.98 3.79 -20.89
CA SER A 105 21.26 3.21 -20.44
C SER A 105 22.17 2.94 -21.64
N LYS A 106 23.46 3.24 -21.48
CA LYS A 106 24.51 2.99 -22.47
C LYS A 106 25.67 2.25 -21.80
N SER A 107 26.05 1.12 -22.38
CA SER A 107 27.31 0.44 -22.05
C SER A 107 28.42 1.07 -22.87
N LEU A 108 29.56 1.32 -22.24
CA LEU A 108 30.74 1.92 -22.87
C LEU A 108 32.02 1.26 -22.34
N SER A 109 32.99 1.07 -23.22
CA SER A 109 34.32 0.57 -22.89
C SER A 109 35.30 1.72 -23.08
N LEU A 110 35.94 2.15 -21.99
CA LEU A 110 36.93 3.21 -21.99
C LEU A 110 38.34 2.61 -22.06
N GLY A 111 39.09 2.97 -23.10
CA GLY A 111 40.52 2.72 -23.20
C GLY A 111 41.32 3.88 -22.58
N GLN A 112 42.39 4.32 -23.26
CA GLN A 112 43.16 5.52 -22.88
C GLN A 112 42.72 6.80 -23.63
N ALA A 113 41.76 6.70 -24.55
CA ALA A 113 41.27 7.82 -25.36
C ALA A 113 39.93 8.33 -24.83
N ASP A 114 39.72 9.64 -24.94
CA ASP A 114 38.48 10.30 -24.55
C ASP A 114 37.29 9.82 -25.40
N VAL A 115 36.12 9.72 -24.77
CA VAL A 115 34.88 9.27 -25.40
C VAL A 115 33.84 10.39 -25.37
N GLN A 116 33.25 10.67 -26.53
CA GLN A 116 32.08 11.55 -26.65
C GLN A 116 30.79 10.73 -26.61
N LEU A 117 29.85 11.12 -25.75
CA LEU A 117 28.59 10.42 -25.57
C LEU A 117 27.39 11.36 -25.70
N GLU A 118 26.49 11.06 -26.62
CA GLU A 118 25.17 11.71 -26.69
C GLU A 118 24.09 10.74 -26.20
N ILE A 119 23.32 11.17 -25.22
CA ILE A 119 22.18 10.42 -24.69
C ILE A 119 20.90 11.17 -25.06
N ARG A 120 19.99 10.49 -25.74
CA ARG A 120 18.70 11.03 -26.17
C ARG A 120 17.59 10.49 -25.30
N LEU A 121 17.00 11.33 -24.45
CA LEU A 121 15.90 10.94 -23.58
C LEU A 121 14.57 11.04 -24.30
N ARG A 122 13.77 9.97 -24.23
CA ARG A 122 12.44 9.91 -24.83
C ARG A 122 11.37 10.22 -23.79
N ARG A 123 10.65 11.33 -23.98
CA ARG A 123 9.47 11.67 -23.18
C ARG A 123 8.34 10.69 -23.52
N TRP A 124 7.66 10.17 -22.51
CA TRP A 124 6.54 9.24 -22.71
C TRP A 124 5.18 9.81 -22.39
N ILE A 125 5.16 10.91 -21.62
CA ILE A 125 3.98 11.72 -21.35
C ILE A 125 4.42 13.16 -21.10
N ASP A 126 3.60 14.14 -21.47
CA ASP A 126 3.79 15.54 -21.12
C ASP A 126 2.65 15.96 -20.19
N LEU A 127 2.93 16.16 -18.91
CA LEU A 127 1.89 16.56 -17.94
C LEU A 127 1.58 18.05 -18.07
N GLY A 128 2.57 18.89 -18.42
CA GLY A 128 2.38 20.32 -18.62
C GLY A 128 1.40 20.63 -19.75
N GLU A 129 1.52 19.96 -20.89
CA GLU A 129 0.56 20.05 -22.02
C GLU A 129 -0.85 19.58 -21.63
N ARG A 130 -0.96 18.71 -20.63
CA ARG A 130 -2.23 18.23 -20.07
C ARG A 130 -2.74 19.10 -18.92
N GLY A 131 -2.07 20.20 -18.61
CA GLY A 131 -2.42 21.10 -17.51
C GLY A 131 -2.11 20.54 -16.13
N TRP A 132 -1.16 19.62 -15.97
CA TRP A 132 -0.76 19.06 -14.68
C TRP A 132 0.67 19.46 -14.33
N PHE A 133 0.88 20.00 -13.14
CA PHE A 133 2.18 20.50 -12.71
C PHE A 133 2.58 19.89 -11.37
N SER A 134 3.80 19.37 -11.31
CA SER A 134 4.31 18.60 -10.19
C SER A 134 4.77 19.45 -9.01
N GLY A 135 4.77 18.87 -7.81
CA GLY A 135 5.50 19.40 -6.68
C GLY A 135 5.91 18.35 -5.66
N ASP A 136 6.88 18.73 -4.84
CA ASP A 136 7.42 17.96 -3.72
C ASP A 136 7.46 18.89 -2.51
N THR A 137 6.68 18.55 -1.49
CA THR A 137 6.44 19.40 -0.31
C THR A 137 7.43 19.13 0.83
N HIS A 138 8.36 18.19 0.66
CA HIS A 138 9.32 17.77 1.68
C HIS A 138 10.69 17.53 1.07
N ILE A 139 11.53 18.58 1.00
CA ILE A 139 12.90 18.48 0.47
C ILE A 139 13.90 19.10 1.45
N HIS A 140 15.04 18.42 1.65
CA HIS A 140 16.17 18.79 2.51
C HIS A 140 17.43 19.11 1.69
N ARG A 141 17.30 19.98 0.68
CA ARG A 141 18.40 20.43 -0.19
C ARG A 141 18.66 21.91 -0.02
N SER A 142 19.92 22.30 -0.22
CA SER A 142 20.29 23.71 -0.15
C SER A 142 19.71 24.50 -1.33
N LEU A 143 19.43 25.79 -1.10
CA LEU A 143 18.88 26.67 -2.14
C LEU A 143 19.79 26.81 -3.37
N ASN A 144 21.10 26.59 -3.22
CA ASN A 144 22.06 26.60 -4.33
C ASN A 144 21.93 25.36 -5.24
N GLU A 145 21.61 24.20 -4.67
CA GLU A 145 21.49 22.95 -5.44
C GLU A 145 20.15 22.86 -6.18
N LEU A 146 19.08 23.40 -5.58
CA LEU A 146 17.72 23.17 -6.02
C LEU A 146 17.43 23.57 -7.47
N PRO A 147 17.92 24.71 -8.02
CA PRO A 147 17.68 25.04 -9.43
C PRO A 147 18.12 23.93 -10.39
N ASN A 148 19.25 23.29 -10.12
CA ASN A 148 19.74 22.16 -10.89
C ASN A 148 18.90 20.90 -10.65
N VAL A 149 18.62 20.59 -9.37
CA VAL A 149 17.89 19.37 -8.99
C VAL A 149 16.47 19.36 -9.55
N ILE A 150 15.71 20.46 -9.41
CA ILE A 150 14.33 20.50 -9.89
C ILE A 150 14.25 20.43 -11.42
N GLN A 151 15.20 21.04 -12.13
CA GLN A 151 15.28 20.93 -13.59
C GLN A 151 15.68 19.53 -14.03
N ALA A 152 16.57 18.84 -13.30
CA ALA A 152 16.94 17.45 -13.59
C ALA A 152 15.77 16.47 -13.36
N GLU A 153 14.82 16.83 -12.50
CA GLU A 153 13.66 16.01 -12.14
C GLU A 153 12.35 16.41 -12.84
N ASP A 154 12.39 17.44 -13.68
CA ASP A 154 11.22 18.09 -14.28
C ASP A 154 10.15 18.37 -13.20
N LEU A 155 10.58 18.94 -12.07
CA LEU A 155 9.79 19.16 -10.87
C LEU A 155 9.36 20.64 -10.79
N ASN A 156 8.08 20.93 -11.06
CA ASN A 156 7.63 22.31 -11.26
C ASN A 156 7.69 23.17 -10.00
N VAL A 157 7.33 22.61 -8.85
CA VAL A 157 7.34 23.32 -7.56
C VAL A 157 8.13 22.55 -6.51
N SER A 158 9.08 23.21 -5.86
CA SER A 158 9.78 22.68 -4.69
C SER A 158 9.56 23.57 -3.47
N MET A 159 9.27 22.94 -2.33
CA MET A 159 9.17 23.59 -1.02
C MET A 159 10.23 23.02 -0.07
N PRO A 160 11.49 23.49 -0.13
CA PRO A 160 12.53 23.03 0.77
C PRO A 160 12.25 23.44 2.22
N LEU A 161 12.51 22.54 3.16
CA LEU A 161 12.36 22.74 4.61
C LEU A 161 13.60 23.49 5.15
N THR A 162 13.72 24.76 4.75
CA THR A 162 14.90 25.61 5.04
C THR A 162 15.09 25.87 6.53
N TYR A 163 14.00 25.95 7.28
CA TYR A 163 14.01 25.89 8.73
C TYR A 163 13.63 24.47 9.21
N TRP A 164 14.44 23.89 10.10
CA TRP A 164 14.21 22.58 10.68
C TRP A 164 14.44 22.61 12.20
N VAL A 165 13.33 22.61 12.92
CA VAL A 165 13.25 22.73 14.37
C VAL A 165 12.97 21.38 14.98
N THR A 166 13.92 20.87 15.79
CA THR A 166 13.75 19.56 16.44
C THR A 166 13.54 19.59 17.96
N LYS A 167 13.56 20.79 18.54
CA LYS A 167 13.36 21.03 19.98
C LYS A 167 12.18 21.97 20.17
N SER A 168 11.31 21.67 21.11
CA SER A 168 10.11 22.47 21.38
C SER A 168 10.45 23.90 21.79
N GLY A 169 9.55 24.84 21.51
CA GLY A 169 9.61 26.21 22.04
C GLY A 169 10.69 27.09 21.40
N LEU A 170 11.46 26.56 20.45
CA LEU A 170 12.42 27.35 19.67
C LEU A 170 11.77 27.92 18.41
N PRO A 171 12.12 29.17 18.03
CA PRO A 171 11.70 29.72 16.74
C PRO A 171 12.43 29.03 15.57
N PRO A 172 11.87 29.07 14.34
CA PRO A 172 12.50 28.58 13.11
C PRO A 172 13.97 28.98 12.93
N THR A 173 14.30 30.24 13.25
CA THR A 173 15.67 30.78 13.13
C THR A 173 16.69 30.09 14.02
N SER A 174 16.24 29.51 15.14
CA SER A 174 17.06 28.74 16.08
C SER A 174 17.00 27.23 15.80
N GLY A 175 16.43 26.82 14.67
CA GLY A 175 16.38 25.43 14.23
C GLY A 175 17.77 24.83 14.12
N ASN A 176 18.00 23.74 14.86
CA ASN A 176 19.31 23.11 15.01
C ASN A 176 19.73 22.24 13.81
N LYS A 177 18.88 22.15 12.77
CA LYS A 177 19.17 21.46 11.52
C LYS A 177 18.90 22.34 10.28
N ASN A 178 18.81 23.65 10.46
CA ASN A 178 18.61 24.58 9.35
C ASN A 178 19.70 24.39 8.28
N ILE A 179 19.29 24.52 7.01
CA ILE A 179 20.18 24.29 5.86
C ILE A 179 21.24 25.41 5.72
N GLY A 180 21.05 26.53 6.43
CA GLY A 180 21.94 27.69 6.44
C GLY A 180 21.76 28.61 5.23
N GLY A 181 22.44 29.77 5.25
CA GLY A 181 22.38 30.77 4.19
C GLY A 181 21.23 31.79 4.31
N GLU A 182 21.21 32.75 3.40
CA GLU A 182 20.11 33.72 3.28
C GLU A 182 18.89 33.03 2.67
N ILE A 183 17.73 33.17 3.32
CA ILE A 183 16.46 32.59 2.87
C ILE A 183 15.58 33.73 2.35
N PRO A 184 15.42 33.86 1.01
CA PRO A 184 14.61 34.92 0.43
C PRO A 184 13.16 34.88 0.91
N ASP A 185 12.50 36.03 0.87
CA ASP A 185 11.07 36.23 1.13
C ASP A 185 10.23 36.29 -0.15
N ARG A 186 10.80 35.83 -1.27
CA ARG A 186 10.20 35.87 -2.60
C ARG A 186 10.33 34.52 -3.30
N LEU A 187 9.43 34.28 -4.25
CA LEU A 187 9.50 33.14 -5.15
C LEU A 187 10.80 33.18 -5.96
N ILE A 188 11.51 32.06 -6.00
CA ILE A 188 12.70 31.90 -6.86
C ILE A 188 12.23 31.26 -8.16
N SER A 189 12.30 32.01 -9.26
CA SER A 189 12.03 31.50 -10.60
C SER A 189 13.30 30.90 -11.19
N VAL A 190 13.25 29.64 -11.58
CA VAL A 190 14.36 28.97 -12.30
C VAL A 190 14.14 29.07 -13.80
N ASP A 191 12.90 28.82 -14.25
CA ASP A 191 12.42 29.07 -15.61
C ASP A 191 10.88 29.31 -15.56
N PRO A 192 10.17 29.46 -16.69
CA PRO A 192 8.73 29.77 -16.69
C PRO A 192 7.82 28.75 -15.98
N THR A 193 8.26 27.51 -15.78
CA THR A 193 7.43 26.45 -15.16
C THR A 193 8.10 25.78 -13.96
N HIS A 194 9.30 26.19 -13.58
CA HIS A 194 10.05 25.66 -12.44
C HIS A 194 10.35 26.76 -11.42
N VAL A 195 9.81 26.60 -10.21
CA VAL A 195 9.92 27.58 -9.13
C VAL A 195 10.20 26.92 -7.78
N ILE A 196 10.79 27.70 -6.88
CA ILE A 196 11.09 27.29 -5.52
C ILE A 196 10.46 28.34 -4.59
N TRP A 197 9.61 27.89 -3.67
CA TRP A 197 9.26 28.72 -2.53
C TRP A 197 10.24 28.43 -1.38
N PRO A 198 11.19 29.33 -1.08
CA PRO A 198 12.33 28.99 -0.24
C PRO A 198 11.99 28.99 1.27
N ARG A 199 10.87 29.55 1.69
CA ARG A 199 10.56 29.80 3.10
C ARG A 199 9.52 28.81 3.63
N ASN A 200 10.02 27.71 4.20
CA ASN A 200 9.20 26.66 4.81
C ASN A 200 9.88 26.18 6.11
N THR A 201 9.08 25.72 7.06
CA THR A 201 9.56 25.22 8.34
C THR A 201 9.07 23.81 8.60
N GLU A 202 10.00 22.91 8.90
CA GLU A 202 9.72 21.63 9.53
C GLU A 202 9.82 21.75 11.05
N TYR A 203 8.72 21.49 11.75
CA TYR A 203 8.72 21.27 13.19
C TYR A 203 8.68 19.77 13.48
N GLU A 204 9.84 19.13 13.49
CA GLU A 204 10.02 17.69 13.77
C GLU A 204 10.50 17.50 15.22
N ILE A 205 9.57 17.62 16.17
CA ILE A 205 9.90 17.77 17.58
C ILE A 205 10.28 16.42 18.20
N PHE A 206 11.56 16.27 18.56
CA PHE A 206 12.11 15.10 19.27
C PHE A 206 12.30 15.32 20.78
N SER A 207 12.20 16.56 21.24
CA SER A 207 12.39 16.92 22.65
C SER A 207 11.46 18.05 23.06
N VAL A 208 10.87 17.91 24.25
CA VAL A 208 10.05 18.95 24.89
C VAL A 208 10.77 19.44 26.14
N GLY A 209 11.18 20.71 26.10
CA GLY A 209 12.14 21.26 27.07
C GLY A 209 13.42 20.41 27.12
N PRO A 210 13.92 20.03 28.32
CA PRO A 210 15.10 19.18 28.45
C PRO A 210 14.82 17.69 28.23
N ARG A 211 13.57 17.26 28.09
CA ARG A 211 13.20 15.84 28.02
C ARG A 211 13.13 15.36 26.58
N ARG A 212 13.74 14.21 26.30
CA ARG A 212 13.51 13.49 25.04
C ARG A 212 12.06 13.02 25.02
N HIS A 213 11.27 13.60 24.13
CA HIS A 213 9.83 13.35 24.00
C HIS A 213 9.42 13.65 22.55
N THR A 214 9.46 12.61 21.72
CA THR A 214 9.13 12.76 20.29
C THR A 214 7.64 13.00 20.12
N LEU A 215 7.25 14.16 19.60
CA LEU A 215 5.88 14.43 19.19
C LEU A 215 5.66 13.92 17.76
N GLY A 216 6.49 14.38 16.82
CA GLY A 216 6.37 14.11 15.39
C GLY A 216 6.63 15.37 14.57
N ALA A 217 6.17 15.37 13.32
CA ALA A 217 6.39 16.47 12.37
C ALA A 217 5.09 17.16 11.92
N LEU A 218 5.15 18.48 11.74
CA LEU A 218 4.21 19.28 10.96
C LEU A 218 4.98 20.31 10.14
N PHE A 219 4.70 20.39 8.85
CA PHE A 219 5.37 21.37 7.98
C PHE A 219 4.50 22.60 7.82
N PHE A 220 5.12 23.76 8.02
CA PHE A 220 4.55 25.06 7.72
C PHE A 220 5.13 25.46 6.37
N LEU A 221 4.33 25.39 5.32
CA LEU A 221 4.75 25.65 3.95
C LEU A 221 4.15 26.96 3.46
N ASN A 222 4.83 27.63 2.53
CA ASN A 222 4.37 28.89 1.94
C ASN A 222 4.14 30.01 2.97
N HIS A 223 4.97 30.10 4.01
CA HIS A 223 4.93 31.23 4.93
C HIS A 223 5.84 32.35 4.41
N THR A 224 5.44 33.61 4.61
CA THR A 224 6.14 34.81 4.12
C THR A 224 6.93 35.49 5.25
N SER A 225 6.45 35.41 6.50
CA SER A 225 7.19 35.91 7.66
C SER A 225 8.09 34.83 8.28
N VAL A 226 9.14 35.27 8.99
CA VAL A 226 9.90 34.38 9.87
C VAL A 226 9.27 34.44 11.26
N PHE A 227 8.85 33.30 11.78
CA PHE A 227 8.21 33.24 13.09
C PHE A 227 9.24 33.39 14.22
N ASN A 228 8.81 34.01 15.33
CA ASN A 228 9.62 34.18 16.54
C ASN A 228 9.13 33.30 17.70
N GLU A 229 8.03 32.57 17.50
CA GLU A 229 7.47 31.63 18.46
C GLU A 229 7.85 30.19 18.08
N GLY A 230 7.93 29.31 19.08
CA GLY A 230 8.07 27.87 18.88
C GLY A 230 6.77 27.11 19.20
N VAL A 231 6.84 25.79 19.05
CA VAL A 231 5.73 24.85 19.27
C VAL A 231 6.16 23.71 20.22
N PRO A 232 5.22 23.01 20.90
CA PRO A 232 3.80 23.35 21.12
C PRO A 232 3.61 24.50 22.14
N PRO A 233 2.42 25.16 22.24
CA PRO A 233 1.17 24.88 21.53
C PRO A 233 1.25 25.21 20.03
N TRP A 234 0.43 24.54 19.22
CA TRP A 234 0.49 24.60 17.76
C TRP A 234 -0.49 25.59 17.16
N GLY A 235 -1.70 25.68 17.73
CA GLY A 235 -2.83 26.43 17.20
C GLY A 235 -2.57 27.93 17.03
N PRO A 236 -1.98 28.65 18.00
CA PRO A 236 -1.67 30.07 17.85
C PRO A 236 -0.78 30.36 16.64
N LEU A 237 0.32 29.61 16.50
CA LEU A 237 1.24 29.77 15.40
C LEU A 237 0.62 29.35 14.07
N ALA A 238 -0.15 28.25 14.05
CA ALA A 238 -0.88 27.80 12.86
C ALA A 238 -1.90 28.85 12.39
N ARG A 239 -2.62 29.53 13.29
CA ARG A 239 -3.53 30.63 12.93
C ARG A 239 -2.78 31.81 12.32
N ARG A 240 -1.67 32.21 12.92
CA ARG A 240 -0.81 33.29 12.40
C ARG A 240 -0.28 32.96 11.01
N ALA A 241 0.32 31.78 10.84
CA ALA A 241 0.87 31.33 9.56
C ALA A 241 -0.21 31.24 8.47
N ARG A 242 -1.41 30.74 8.82
CA ARG A 242 -2.54 30.68 7.87
C ARG A 242 -2.98 32.06 7.38
N ALA A 243 -2.93 33.08 8.24
CA ALA A 243 -3.35 34.44 7.89
C ALA A 243 -2.52 35.06 6.77
N GLU A 244 -1.27 34.61 6.59
CA GLU A 244 -0.39 35.01 5.48
C GLU A 244 -0.36 33.99 4.31
N GLY A 245 -1.26 33.01 4.32
CA GLY A 245 -1.47 32.08 3.20
C GLY A 245 -0.72 30.75 3.30
N ALA A 246 -0.05 30.47 4.43
CA ALA A 246 0.64 29.21 4.66
C ALA A 246 -0.32 28.00 4.63
N VAL A 247 0.22 26.86 4.25
CA VAL A 247 -0.44 25.55 4.29
C VAL A 247 0.31 24.61 5.21
N PHE A 248 -0.41 23.65 5.77
CA PHE A 248 0.17 22.72 6.74
C PHE A 248 0.12 21.31 6.19
N ASP A 249 1.30 20.75 5.98
CA ASP A 249 1.50 19.38 5.49
C ASP A 249 1.90 18.49 6.65
N MET A 250 1.02 17.55 6.94
CA MET A 250 1.29 16.51 7.90
C MET A 250 2.13 15.47 7.18
N ASP A 251 3.32 15.18 7.70
CA ASP A 251 4.21 14.08 7.28
C ASP A 251 3.47 12.72 7.41
N LYS A 252 4.16 11.63 7.69
CA LYS A 252 3.48 10.37 8.04
C LYS A 252 2.69 10.49 9.36
N LEU A 253 1.39 10.16 9.37
CA LEU A 253 0.57 10.22 10.59
C LEU A 253 0.83 9.10 11.61
N ASP A 254 1.83 8.26 11.37
CA ASP A 254 2.28 7.32 12.38
C ASP A 254 2.86 8.01 13.61
N TRP A 255 3.30 9.28 13.53
CA TRP A 255 3.82 9.98 14.69
C TRP A 255 2.84 10.01 15.86
N PRO A 256 3.32 9.95 17.12
CA PRO A 256 2.43 9.87 18.29
C PRO A 256 1.33 10.93 18.32
N PHE A 257 1.67 12.21 18.13
CA PHE A 257 0.74 13.33 18.27
C PHE A 257 -0.14 13.60 17.05
N SER A 258 0.07 12.87 15.95
CA SER A 258 -0.53 13.11 14.63
C SER A 258 -2.03 13.34 14.65
N MET A 259 -2.76 12.56 15.45
CA MET A 259 -4.23 12.64 15.50
C MET A 259 -4.74 13.93 16.15
N THR A 260 -3.89 14.67 16.85
CA THR A 260 -4.25 16.00 17.40
C THR A 260 -4.18 17.10 16.35
N LEU A 261 -3.39 16.92 15.28
CA LEU A 261 -3.05 17.97 14.33
C LEU A 261 -4.24 18.50 13.53
N PRO A 262 -5.10 17.67 12.92
CA PRO A 262 -6.19 18.17 12.09
C PRO A 262 -7.11 19.12 12.86
N HIS A 263 -7.43 18.78 14.12
CA HIS A 263 -8.24 19.62 14.99
C HIS A 263 -7.48 20.85 15.50
N SER A 264 -6.29 20.65 16.08
CA SER A 264 -5.58 21.73 16.81
C SER A 264 -5.02 22.81 15.90
N THR A 265 -4.63 22.45 14.69
CA THR A 265 -3.99 23.39 13.75
C THR A 265 -4.88 23.73 12.58
N GLY A 266 -5.85 22.87 12.22
CA GLY A 266 -6.58 22.95 10.95
C GLY A 266 -5.73 22.52 9.76
N ALA A 267 -4.74 21.65 9.98
CA ALA A 267 -3.93 21.06 8.91
C ALA A 267 -4.80 20.23 7.96
N ARG A 268 -4.50 20.32 6.67
CA ARG A 268 -5.29 19.70 5.61
C ARG A 268 -4.46 18.90 4.61
N LEU A 269 -3.20 19.26 4.42
CA LEU A 269 -2.33 18.50 3.53
C LEU A 269 -1.80 17.27 4.29
N TYR A 270 -1.73 16.15 3.60
CA TYR A 270 -1.27 14.87 4.14
C TYR A 270 -0.30 14.27 3.15
N GLU A 271 0.95 14.04 3.57
CA GLU A 271 2.01 13.42 2.79
C GLU A 271 1.72 11.94 2.52
N LEU A 272 0.75 11.67 1.64
CA LEU A 272 0.21 10.34 1.39
C LEU A 272 1.24 9.49 0.64
N ALA A 273 1.97 10.11 -0.29
CA ALA A 273 3.21 9.57 -0.82
C ALA A 273 4.38 10.07 0.04
N ASN A 274 4.49 9.54 1.26
CA ASN A 274 5.48 10.00 2.25
C ASN A 274 6.92 9.59 1.93
N ASN A 275 7.83 10.29 2.60
CA ASN A 275 9.27 10.07 2.68
C ASN A 275 9.75 8.68 3.16
N HIS A 276 8.87 7.72 3.49
CA HIS A 276 9.26 6.30 3.69
C HIS A 276 9.03 5.44 2.43
N LEU A 277 8.38 5.98 1.40
CA LEU A 277 8.13 5.29 0.13
C LEU A 277 9.27 5.57 -0.84
N TRP A 278 10.14 4.57 -1.03
CA TRP A 278 11.37 4.73 -1.81
C TRP A 278 11.41 3.86 -3.04
N ARG A 279 12.32 4.20 -3.96
CA ARG A 279 12.70 3.28 -5.03
C ARG A 279 13.72 2.24 -4.60
N THR A 280 14.56 2.56 -3.63
CA THR A 280 15.58 1.70 -3.02
C THR A 280 14.95 0.77 -2.00
N ARG A 281 15.70 -0.22 -1.48
CA ARG A 281 15.22 -1.17 -0.45
C ARG A 281 14.49 -0.44 0.70
N PHE A 282 13.30 -0.93 1.03
CA PHE A 282 12.48 -0.40 2.11
C PHE A 282 13.19 -0.60 3.45
N ALA A 283 13.38 0.46 4.24
CA ALA A 283 14.12 0.37 5.50
C ALA A 283 13.28 0.50 6.77
N PHE A 284 12.11 1.13 6.68
CA PHE A 284 11.31 1.49 7.84
C PHE A 284 10.25 0.43 8.15
N THR A 285 10.70 -0.71 8.65
CA THR A 285 9.82 -1.86 8.93
C THR A 285 9.07 -1.75 10.25
N LYS A 286 9.16 -0.64 10.98
CA LYS A 286 8.52 -0.42 12.29
C LYS A 286 7.73 0.89 12.29
N TRP A 287 6.62 0.90 13.02
CA TRP A 287 5.74 2.05 13.20
C TRP A 287 5.16 2.10 14.62
N ASN A 288 4.65 3.25 15.05
CA ASN A 288 4.41 3.57 16.47
C ASN A 288 3.15 2.94 17.04
N SER A 289 2.07 2.82 16.26
CA SER A 289 0.80 2.26 16.75
C SER A 289 0.41 0.95 16.07
N ARG A 290 -0.23 0.05 16.81
CA ARG A 290 -0.75 -1.19 16.21
C ARG A 290 -1.74 -0.84 15.11
N ALA A 291 -1.63 -1.47 13.95
CA ALA A 291 -2.61 -1.30 12.88
C ALA A 291 -3.91 -2.03 13.28
N PRO A 292 -5.04 -1.34 13.54
CA PRO A 292 -6.31 -2.02 13.80
C PRO A 292 -6.82 -2.80 12.57
N GLY A 293 -7.73 -3.75 12.80
CA GLY A 293 -8.21 -4.70 11.78
C GLY A 293 -8.81 -4.02 10.54
N PHE A 294 -9.44 -2.86 10.70
CA PHE A 294 -10.07 -2.11 9.61
C PHE A 294 -9.08 -1.38 8.69
N LEU A 295 -7.83 -1.13 9.12
CA LEU A 295 -6.80 -0.46 8.30
C LEU A 295 -6.11 -1.39 7.30
N GLN A 296 -6.64 -2.61 7.08
CA GLN A 296 -6.02 -3.70 6.32
C GLN A 296 -4.75 -4.26 7.00
N PRO A 297 -4.26 -5.45 6.64
CA PRO A 297 -3.10 -6.04 7.29
C PRO A 297 -1.84 -5.17 7.21
N PRO A 298 -0.95 -5.28 8.24
CA PRO A 298 -0.88 -6.37 9.20
C PRO A 298 -1.61 -6.03 10.51
N SER A 299 -2.78 -6.65 10.72
CA SER A 299 -3.65 -6.35 11.86
C SER A 299 -2.98 -6.70 13.18
N GLY A 300 -2.98 -5.75 14.12
CA GLY A 300 -2.36 -5.85 15.44
C GLY A 300 -0.84 -5.71 15.45
N SER A 301 -0.19 -5.55 14.29
CA SER A 301 1.27 -5.42 14.18
C SER A 301 1.73 -3.97 14.25
N THR A 302 2.96 -3.77 14.75
CA THR A 302 3.73 -2.52 14.68
C THR A 302 4.88 -2.61 13.68
N THR A 303 4.92 -3.68 12.90
CA THR A 303 5.98 -3.95 11.93
C THR A 303 5.43 -4.54 10.64
N GLY A 304 6.10 -4.29 9.52
CA GLY A 304 5.71 -4.83 8.23
C GLY A 304 6.60 -4.44 7.07
N ASN A 305 6.21 -4.85 5.87
CA ASN A 305 6.84 -4.52 4.61
C ASN A 305 6.31 -3.20 4.00
N GLU A 306 6.79 -2.87 2.79
CA GLU A 306 6.42 -1.63 2.10
C GLU A 306 4.91 -1.51 1.80
N GLU A 307 4.26 -2.58 1.33
CA GLU A 307 2.82 -2.55 1.02
C GLU A 307 1.99 -2.40 2.30
N GLU A 308 2.41 -3.07 3.36
CA GLU A 308 1.81 -2.99 4.70
C GLU A 308 1.92 -1.58 5.29
N TRP A 309 3.08 -0.93 5.20
CA TRP A 309 3.25 0.48 5.59
C TRP A 309 2.34 1.41 4.77
N MET A 310 2.30 1.22 3.45
CA MET A 310 1.44 2.01 2.57
C MET A 310 -0.04 1.86 2.94
N ASN A 311 -0.53 0.64 3.16
CA ASN A 311 -1.91 0.39 3.57
C ASN A 311 -2.23 1.03 4.94
N TYR A 312 -1.32 0.91 5.91
CA TYR A 312 -1.47 1.52 7.23
C TYR A 312 -1.59 3.05 7.18
N THR A 313 -0.75 3.71 6.37
CA THR A 313 -0.82 5.17 6.20
C THR A 313 -2.03 5.62 5.38
N LEU A 314 -2.42 4.90 4.33
CA LEU A 314 -3.65 5.16 3.56
C LEU A 314 -4.89 5.02 4.44
N GLY A 315 -4.94 3.99 5.29
CA GLY A 315 -6.07 3.78 6.16
C GLY A 315 -6.22 4.91 7.20
N GLN A 316 -5.12 5.40 7.79
CA GLN A 316 -5.17 6.55 8.72
C GLN A 316 -5.71 7.81 8.03
N TYR A 317 -5.26 8.07 6.80
CA TYR A 317 -5.81 9.14 5.96
C TYR A 317 -7.33 8.97 5.77
N TYR A 318 -7.80 7.77 5.43
CA TYR A 318 -9.23 7.47 5.26
C TYR A 318 -10.03 7.61 6.55
N THR A 319 -9.48 7.22 7.69
CA THR A 319 -10.13 7.37 9.01
C THR A 319 -10.39 8.83 9.34
N LEU A 320 -9.44 9.73 9.05
CA LEU A 320 -9.64 11.16 9.25
C LEU A 320 -10.64 11.76 8.25
N LEU A 321 -10.64 11.30 6.99
CA LEU A 321 -11.69 11.68 6.05
C LEU A 321 -13.08 11.25 6.54
N ASN A 322 -13.19 10.03 7.06
CA ASN A 322 -14.43 9.49 7.63
C ASN A 322 -14.86 10.25 8.91
N ALA A 323 -13.91 10.80 9.66
CA ALA A 323 -14.16 11.70 10.80
C ALA A 323 -14.58 13.13 10.38
N GLY A 324 -14.61 13.44 9.08
CA GLY A 324 -15.11 14.70 8.54
C GLY A 324 -14.04 15.74 8.22
N PHE A 325 -12.75 15.40 8.29
CA PHE A 325 -11.69 16.33 7.87
C PHE A 325 -11.58 16.40 6.35
N ASP A 326 -11.46 17.61 5.81
CA ASP A 326 -11.33 17.85 4.37
C ASP A 326 -9.85 17.78 3.93
N LEU A 327 -9.27 16.58 4.02
CA LEU A 327 -7.85 16.34 3.75
C LEU A 327 -7.54 16.29 2.25
N VAL A 328 -6.31 16.65 1.90
CA VAL A 328 -5.77 16.65 0.54
C VAL A 328 -4.48 15.85 0.51
N PRO A 329 -4.31 14.89 -0.42
CA PRO A 329 -3.07 14.14 -0.51
C PRO A 329 -1.97 14.98 -1.16
N THR A 330 -0.79 14.92 -0.55
CA THR A 330 0.48 15.49 -1.02
C THR A 330 1.58 14.44 -1.01
N ALA A 331 2.78 14.85 -1.37
CA ALA A 331 3.90 13.94 -1.55
C ALA A 331 5.21 14.63 -1.17
N GLY A 332 6.07 13.87 -0.51
CA GLY A 332 7.35 14.34 -0.04
C GLY A 332 8.43 13.28 -0.19
N SER A 333 9.58 13.65 -0.74
CA SER A 333 10.69 12.70 -0.91
C SER A 333 11.63 12.66 0.28
N ALA A 334 11.72 13.76 1.04
CA ALA A 334 12.82 14.06 1.96
C ALA A 334 14.21 13.86 1.29
N ASN A 335 14.31 14.17 0.00
CA ASN A 335 15.60 14.18 -0.71
C ASN A 335 16.58 15.10 0.01
N GLY A 336 17.81 14.62 0.23
CA GLY A 336 18.83 15.27 1.05
C GLY A 336 19.11 14.52 2.35
N VAL A 337 18.12 13.82 2.91
CA VAL A 337 18.28 12.99 4.12
C VAL A 337 18.02 11.50 3.88
N HIS A 338 17.25 11.14 2.85
CA HIS A 338 16.92 9.75 2.52
C HIS A 338 17.52 9.28 1.19
N PRO A 339 17.77 7.97 1.01
CA PRO A 339 18.32 7.44 -0.25
C PRO A 339 17.25 7.37 -1.35
N VAL A 340 16.80 8.53 -1.82
CA VAL A 340 15.72 8.66 -2.79
C VAL A 340 15.92 9.93 -3.64
N PRO A 341 15.65 9.90 -4.97
CA PRO A 341 15.70 11.09 -5.82
C PRO A 341 14.62 12.12 -5.47
N ALA A 342 14.85 13.40 -5.79
CA ALA A 342 13.90 14.47 -5.52
C ALA A 342 12.64 14.30 -6.41
N GLY A 343 11.46 14.55 -5.85
CA GLY A 343 10.20 14.30 -6.53
C GLY A 343 9.98 12.82 -6.88
N PHE A 344 10.68 11.86 -6.27
CA PHE A 344 10.34 10.44 -6.44
C PHE A 344 8.92 10.17 -5.95
N SER A 345 8.54 10.73 -4.82
CA SER A 345 7.14 10.96 -4.47
C SER A 345 6.81 12.38 -4.91
N ARG A 346 5.76 12.56 -5.73
CA ARG A 346 5.32 13.90 -6.15
C ARG A 346 3.81 13.99 -6.24
N VAL A 347 3.29 15.19 -6.01
CA VAL A 347 1.89 15.55 -6.25
C VAL A 347 1.81 16.29 -7.58
N TYR A 348 0.85 15.97 -8.42
CA TYR A 348 0.52 16.76 -9.60
C TYR A 348 -0.77 17.54 -9.34
N VAL A 349 -0.78 18.82 -9.68
CA VAL A 349 -1.93 19.72 -9.52
C VAL A 349 -2.44 20.16 -10.87
N HIS A 350 -3.76 20.10 -11.08
CA HIS A 350 -4.41 20.43 -12.35
C HIS A 350 -4.71 21.93 -12.49
N LEU A 351 -4.03 22.57 -13.44
CA LEU A 351 -4.09 23.97 -13.85
C LEU A 351 -4.40 24.06 -15.36
N PRO A 352 -5.68 24.03 -15.76
CA PRO A 352 -6.05 24.07 -17.18
C PRO A 352 -5.69 25.39 -17.88
N GLY A 353 -5.46 26.46 -17.11
CA GLY A 353 -5.04 27.77 -17.63
C GLY A 353 -3.53 27.93 -17.81
N GLY A 354 -2.74 26.86 -17.60
CA GLY A 354 -1.28 26.93 -17.59
C GLY A 354 -0.69 27.22 -16.20
N PHE A 355 0.65 27.23 -16.13
CA PHE A 355 1.37 27.34 -14.86
C PHE A 355 1.39 28.76 -14.31
N SER A 356 1.06 28.87 -13.02
CA SER A 356 1.52 29.94 -12.12
C SER A 356 1.63 29.35 -10.72
N TYR A 357 2.52 29.89 -9.89
CA TYR A 357 2.71 29.39 -8.54
C TYR A 357 1.45 29.57 -7.67
N GLU A 358 0.79 30.70 -7.81
CA GLU A 358 -0.42 31.06 -7.07
C GLU A 358 -1.58 30.12 -7.43
N ALA A 359 -1.77 29.85 -8.73
CA ALA A 359 -2.78 28.89 -9.17
C ALA A 359 -2.43 27.45 -8.74
N TRP A 360 -1.15 27.08 -8.77
CA TRP A 360 -0.68 25.79 -8.27
C TRP A 360 -1.01 25.61 -6.79
N LEU A 361 -0.73 26.60 -5.95
CA LEU A 361 -1.02 26.56 -4.53
C LEU A 361 -2.52 26.53 -4.24
N ASP A 362 -3.34 27.31 -4.95
CA ASP A 362 -4.81 27.24 -4.84
C ASP A 362 -5.35 25.87 -5.28
N GLY A 363 -4.84 25.33 -6.39
CA GLY A 363 -5.18 24.00 -6.88
C GLY A 363 -4.87 22.91 -5.86
N LEU A 364 -3.70 22.98 -5.23
CA LEU A 364 -3.30 22.10 -4.14
C LEU A 364 -4.25 22.24 -2.95
N LYS A 365 -4.53 23.46 -2.46
CA LYS A 365 -5.46 23.72 -1.34
C LYS A 365 -6.86 23.13 -1.58
N ARG A 366 -7.30 23.09 -2.84
CA ARG A 366 -8.61 22.51 -3.24
C ARG A 366 -8.58 21.00 -3.46
N GLY A 367 -7.41 20.37 -3.45
CA GLY A 367 -7.27 18.94 -3.75
C GLY A 367 -7.51 18.58 -5.22
N ARG A 368 -7.29 19.53 -6.15
CA ARG A 368 -7.28 19.29 -7.61
C ARG A 368 -6.00 18.56 -8.01
N SER A 369 -5.75 17.41 -7.39
CA SER A 369 -4.46 16.75 -7.43
C SER A 369 -4.54 15.24 -7.54
N PHE A 370 -3.41 14.62 -7.86
CA PHE A 370 -3.12 13.24 -7.53
C PHE A 370 -1.67 13.11 -7.07
N VAL A 371 -1.38 12.14 -6.21
CA VAL A 371 -0.02 11.80 -5.77
C VAL A 371 0.45 10.56 -6.49
N THR A 372 1.76 10.46 -6.76
CA THR A 372 2.33 9.30 -7.45
C THR A 372 3.79 9.03 -7.10
N THR A 373 4.14 7.75 -7.13
CA THR A 373 5.52 7.25 -7.19
C THR A 373 5.89 6.66 -8.56
N GLY A 374 4.97 6.62 -9.51
CA GLY A 374 5.21 6.14 -10.89
C GLY A 374 4.04 6.41 -11.83
N PRO A 375 2.90 5.72 -11.70
CA PRO A 375 1.75 5.85 -12.61
C PRO A 375 1.13 7.25 -12.62
N MET A 376 0.66 7.71 -13.79
CA MET A 376 -0.08 8.96 -13.94
C MET A 376 -1.57 8.65 -14.00
N LEU A 377 -2.33 9.11 -13.01
CA LEU A 377 -3.73 8.76 -12.80
C LEU A 377 -4.63 9.97 -13.07
N PHE A 378 -5.49 9.84 -14.07
CA PHE A 378 -6.44 10.87 -14.47
C PHE A 378 -7.84 10.32 -14.32
N ALA A 379 -8.66 10.97 -13.48
CA ALA A 379 -10.00 10.51 -13.21
C ALA A 379 -10.95 11.70 -13.00
N THR A 380 -12.21 11.49 -13.35
CA THR A 380 -13.31 12.41 -13.08
C THR A 380 -14.49 11.65 -12.50
N VAL A 381 -15.30 12.35 -11.70
CA VAL A 381 -16.60 11.86 -11.21
C VAL A 381 -17.67 12.81 -11.69
N ASN A 382 -18.63 12.31 -12.47
CA ASN A 382 -19.63 13.13 -13.19
C ASN A 382 -18.98 14.27 -13.99
N GLY A 383 -17.83 14.00 -14.62
CA GLY A 383 -17.06 14.99 -15.38
C GLY A 383 -16.26 16.00 -14.54
N GLN A 384 -16.38 15.98 -13.21
CA GLN A 384 -15.69 16.91 -12.31
C GLN A 384 -14.31 16.37 -11.89
N GLN A 385 -13.34 17.29 -11.73
CA GLN A 385 -11.98 16.98 -11.27
C GLN A 385 -11.93 16.67 -9.76
N PRO A 386 -10.89 15.98 -9.27
CA PRO A 386 -10.65 15.79 -7.83
C PRO A 386 -10.74 17.11 -7.05
N GLY A 387 -11.18 17.05 -5.79
CA GLY A 387 -11.39 18.23 -4.94
C GLY A 387 -12.80 18.83 -5.02
N SER A 388 -13.60 18.40 -5.98
CA SER A 388 -14.97 18.89 -6.17
C SER A 388 -15.95 18.31 -5.13
N THR A 389 -17.04 19.03 -4.89
CA THR A 389 -18.20 18.53 -4.11
C THR A 389 -19.35 18.25 -5.05
N LEU A 390 -19.97 17.08 -4.91
CA LEU A 390 -21.07 16.60 -5.73
C LEU A 390 -22.30 16.43 -4.84
N SER A 391 -23.39 17.14 -5.15
CA SER A 391 -24.66 17.01 -4.44
C SER A 391 -25.59 16.05 -5.16
N LEU A 392 -26.18 15.11 -4.40
CA LEU A 392 -27.18 14.15 -4.87
C LEU A 392 -28.54 14.43 -4.25
N GLY A 393 -29.59 13.78 -4.76
CA GLY A 393 -30.92 13.86 -4.15
C GLY A 393 -30.99 13.13 -2.79
N PRO A 394 -32.05 13.33 -1.98
CA PRO A 394 -32.20 12.68 -0.67
C PRO A 394 -32.20 11.13 -0.71
N GLY A 395 -32.59 10.55 -1.85
CA GLY A 395 -32.53 9.11 -2.11
C GLY A 395 -31.12 8.57 -2.35
N GLY A 396 -30.13 9.44 -2.55
CA GLY A 396 -28.86 9.09 -3.16
C GLY A 396 -28.91 9.21 -4.69
N GLY A 397 -27.99 8.55 -5.38
CA GLY A 397 -27.91 8.56 -6.84
C GLY A 397 -26.75 7.71 -7.36
N GLU A 398 -26.55 7.73 -8.67
CA GLU A 398 -25.42 7.07 -9.32
C GLU A 398 -24.33 8.09 -9.66
N LEU A 399 -23.07 7.68 -9.46
CA LEU A 399 -21.90 8.43 -9.87
C LEU A 399 -21.21 7.71 -11.03
N ALA A 400 -20.96 8.45 -12.11
CA ALA A 400 -20.11 7.99 -13.21
C ALA A 400 -18.65 8.34 -12.92
N VAL A 401 -17.81 7.32 -12.75
CA VAL A 401 -16.37 7.44 -12.54
C VAL A 401 -15.65 7.02 -13.81
N THR A 402 -14.94 7.96 -14.44
CA THR A 402 -14.27 7.72 -15.72
C THR A 402 -12.83 8.22 -15.67
N GLY A 403 -11.93 7.57 -16.40
CA GLY A 403 -10.55 8.02 -16.43
C GLY A 403 -9.60 7.10 -17.19
N GLU A 404 -8.32 7.39 -17.03
CA GLU A 404 -7.23 6.57 -17.52
C GLU A 404 -6.04 6.60 -16.56
N VAL A 405 -5.24 5.54 -16.63
CA VAL A 405 -3.89 5.51 -16.07
C VAL A 405 -2.89 5.36 -17.20
N VAL A 406 -1.84 6.17 -17.19
CA VAL A 406 -0.70 6.03 -18.09
C VAL A 406 0.54 5.78 -17.25
N SER A 407 1.28 4.71 -17.55
CA SER A 407 2.49 4.36 -16.81
C SER A 407 3.53 3.70 -17.71
N GLU A 408 4.79 3.70 -17.28
CA GLU A 408 5.89 3.09 -18.02
C GLU A 408 5.70 1.56 -18.15
N LYS A 409 5.17 0.89 -17.11
CA LYS A 409 4.84 -0.53 -17.11
C LYS A 409 3.31 -0.73 -16.97
N PRO A 410 2.80 -1.93 -17.28
CA PRO A 410 1.38 -2.23 -17.06
C PRO A 410 0.98 -2.05 -15.59
N VAL A 411 -0.10 -1.31 -15.36
CA VAL A 411 -0.73 -1.19 -14.04
C VAL A 411 -1.35 -2.53 -13.68
N ALA A 412 -1.03 -3.03 -12.48
CA ALA A 412 -1.50 -4.33 -12.00
C ALA A 412 -2.92 -4.26 -11.44
N LEU A 413 -3.27 -3.12 -10.82
CA LEU A 413 -4.54 -2.94 -10.12
C LEU A 413 -4.99 -1.48 -10.14
N LEU A 414 -6.29 -1.26 -10.37
CA LEU A 414 -6.98 0.01 -10.13
C LEU A 414 -8.20 -0.22 -9.25
N GLU A 415 -8.33 0.59 -8.21
CA GLU A 415 -9.42 0.55 -7.24
C GLU A 415 -10.13 1.91 -7.21
N ILE A 416 -11.46 1.87 -7.25
CA ILE A 416 -12.28 3.01 -6.86
C ILE A 416 -12.67 2.81 -5.41
N VAL A 417 -12.31 3.78 -4.58
CA VAL A 417 -12.46 3.75 -3.12
C VAL A 417 -13.64 4.64 -2.72
N VAL A 418 -14.52 4.14 -1.87
CA VAL A 418 -15.63 4.89 -1.27
C VAL A 418 -15.54 4.75 0.24
N ASN A 419 -15.42 5.86 0.97
CA ASN A 419 -15.31 5.89 2.43
C ASN A 419 -14.27 4.89 3.00
N GLY A 420 -13.14 4.74 2.29
CA GLY A 420 -12.02 3.87 2.66
C GLY A 420 -12.13 2.43 2.15
N GLN A 421 -13.25 2.04 1.53
CA GLN A 421 -13.47 0.69 1.02
C GLN A 421 -13.24 0.62 -0.51
N PRO A 422 -12.43 -0.33 -1.01
CA PRO A 422 -12.23 -0.53 -2.45
C PRO A 422 -13.46 -1.20 -3.08
N MET A 423 -14.41 -0.37 -3.53
CA MET A 423 -15.74 -0.79 -4.01
C MET A 423 -15.71 -1.42 -5.40
N LEU A 424 -14.80 -1.01 -6.27
CA LEU A 424 -14.68 -1.57 -7.62
C LEU A 424 -13.23 -1.75 -8.01
N ASN A 425 -12.96 -2.86 -8.68
CA ASN A 425 -11.67 -3.16 -9.28
C ASN A 425 -11.85 -3.18 -10.78
N VAL A 426 -11.26 -2.22 -11.48
CA VAL A 426 -11.39 -2.15 -12.93
C VAL A 426 -10.22 -2.88 -13.58
N ARG A 427 -10.56 -3.84 -14.44
CA ARG A 427 -9.58 -4.58 -15.25
C ARG A 427 -9.83 -4.25 -16.71
N SER A 428 -8.93 -3.50 -17.30
CA SER A 428 -8.85 -3.37 -18.75
C SER A 428 -7.44 -3.71 -19.21
N GLN A 429 -7.31 -4.34 -20.38
CA GLN A 429 -6.00 -4.68 -20.91
C GLN A 429 -5.23 -3.40 -21.25
N PRO A 430 -4.05 -3.15 -20.65
CA PRO A 430 -3.27 -1.96 -20.96
C PRO A 430 -2.82 -1.98 -22.43
N LYS A 431 -3.11 -0.89 -23.15
CA LYS A 431 -2.69 -0.69 -24.54
C LYS A 431 -1.38 0.09 -24.58
N ALA A 432 -0.53 -0.20 -25.57
CA ALA A 432 0.64 0.64 -25.82
C ALA A 432 0.21 2.02 -26.33
N THR A 433 0.88 3.07 -25.87
CA THR A 433 0.79 4.43 -26.40
C THR A 433 1.79 4.60 -27.55
N PRO A 434 1.65 5.61 -28.42
CA PRO A 434 2.63 5.88 -29.48
C PRO A 434 4.06 6.10 -28.97
N SER A 435 4.22 6.64 -27.75
CA SER A 435 5.53 6.83 -27.12
C SER A 435 6.11 5.54 -26.52
N GLY A 436 5.31 4.49 -26.36
CA GLY A 436 5.72 3.19 -25.80
C GLY A 436 5.30 2.94 -24.34
N ALA A 437 4.71 3.93 -23.66
CA ALA A 437 4.09 3.75 -22.35
C ALA A 437 2.84 2.87 -22.43
N ARG A 438 2.30 2.47 -21.28
CA ARG A 438 1.09 1.65 -21.15
C ARG A 438 -0.07 2.51 -20.65
N ARG A 439 -1.19 2.47 -21.37
CA ARG A 439 -2.43 3.17 -21.03
C ARG A 439 -3.54 2.19 -20.70
N MET A 440 -4.24 2.43 -19.60
CA MET A 440 -5.41 1.68 -19.16
C MET A 440 -6.57 2.66 -18.93
N ALA A 441 -7.58 2.64 -19.81
CA ALA A 441 -8.80 3.43 -19.65
C ALA A 441 -9.83 2.67 -18.80
N PHE A 442 -10.66 3.39 -18.06
CA PHE A 442 -11.71 2.82 -17.23
C PHE A 442 -12.97 3.68 -17.20
N SER A 443 -14.10 3.02 -16.97
CA SER A 443 -15.40 3.63 -16.72
C SER A 443 -16.18 2.72 -15.78
N ALA A 444 -16.85 3.31 -14.79
CA ALA A 444 -17.66 2.59 -13.82
C ALA A 444 -18.82 3.47 -13.33
N THR A 445 -19.89 2.83 -12.92
CA THR A 445 -21.02 3.47 -12.24
C THR A 445 -21.08 2.98 -10.80
N LEU A 446 -21.26 3.91 -9.86
CA LEU A 446 -21.31 3.62 -8.43
C LEU A 446 -22.63 4.12 -7.82
N PRO A 447 -23.45 3.24 -7.21
CA PRO A 447 -24.60 3.67 -6.44
C PRO A 447 -24.15 4.25 -5.10
N ILE A 448 -24.61 5.46 -4.79
CA ILE A 448 -24.33 6.14 -3.51
C ILE A 448 -25.64 6.43 -2.80
N LYS A 449 -25.74 6.00 -1.55
CA LYS A 449 -26.94 6.17 -0.71
C LYS A 449 -26.77 7.18 0.41
N THR A 450 -25.54 7.50 0.78
CA THR A 450 -25.18 8.38 1.91
C THR A 450 -24.06 9.32 1.50
N SER A 451 -23.92 10.43 2.22
CA SER A 451 -22.79 11.34 2.06
C SER A 451 -21.47 10.61 2.34
N GLY A 452 -20.39 11.11 1.78
CA GLY A 452 -19.10 10.45 1.87
C GLY A 452 -18.07 11.06 0.92
N TRP A 453 -17.11 10.25 0.53
CA TRP A 453 -16.10 10.63 -0.43
C TRP A 453 -15.75 9.46 -1.35
N VAL A 454 -15.27 9.82 -2.55
CA VAL A 454 -14.75 8.88 -3.55
C VAL A 454 -13.31 9.24 -3.85
N ALA A 455 -12.46 8.25 -4.07
CA ALA A 455 -11.11 8.43 -4.63
C ALA A 455 -10.77 7.30 -5.60
N VAL A 456 -9.78 7.51 -6.46
CA VAL A 456 -9.23 6.45 -7.32
C VAL A 456 -7.78 6.22 -6.95
N ARG A 457 -7.36 4.95 -6.89
CA ARG A 457 -5.97 4.59 -6.68
C ARG A 457 -5.55 3.43 -7.58
N CYS A 458 -4.26 3.34 -7.88
CA CYS A 458 -3.73 2.25 -8.68
C CYS A 458 -2.33 1.84 -8.23
N TYR A 459 -1.93 0.63 -8.61
CA TYR A 459 -0.65 0.02 -8.27
C TYR A 459 0.01 -0.57 -9.51
N GLU A 460 1.30 -0.30 -9.67
CA GLU A 460 2.18 -0.85 -10.70
C GLU A 460 3.24 -1.73 -10.01
N GLU A 461 3.30 -3.00 -10.42
CA GLU A 461 4.31 -3.94 -9.95
C GLU A 461 5.63 -3.70 -10.69
N ARG A 462 6.73 -3.65 -9.93
CA ARG A 462 8.09 -3.52 -10.43
C ARG A 462 8.93 -4.75 -10.04
N HIS A 463 10.09 -4.86 -10.67
CA HIS A 463 11.03 -5.95 -10.41
C HIS A 463 11.31 -6.10 -8.90
N GLY A 464 11.45 -7.35 -8.43
CA GLY A 464 11.68 -7.66 -7.03
C GLY A 464 10.43 -7.48 -6.13
N GLY A 465 9.23 -7.41 -6.71
CA GLY A 465 7.97 -7.29 -5.96
C GLY A 465 7.73 -5.91 -5.35
N ARG A 466 8.44 -4.88 -5.83
CA ARG A 466 8.27 -3.49 -5.41
C ARG A 466 7.03 -2.89 -6.04
N LEU A 467 6.39 -1.96 -5.31
CA LEU A 467 5.21 -1.26 -5.80
C LEU A 467 5.52 0.20 -6.15
N ARG A 468 4.85 0.67 -7.20
CA ARG A 468 4.57 2.10 -7.42
C ARG A 468 3.07 2.28 -7.35
N PHE A 469 2.64 3.44 -6.90
CA PHE A 469 1.21 3.73 -6.77
C PHE A 469 0.89 5.15 -7.18
N ALA A 470 -0.38 5.38 -7.45
CA ALA A 470 -0.96 6.70 -7.54
C ALA A 470 -2.31 6.76 -6.81
N HIS A 471 -2.68 7.92 -6.29
CA HIS A 471 -3.93 8.15 -5.58
C HIS A 471 -4.44 9.58 -5.86
N THR A 472 -5.71 9.73 -6.24
CA THR A 472 -6.31 11.06 -6.51
C THR A 472 -6.61 11.83 -5.22
N GLY A 473 -6.78 13.14 -5.31
CA GLY A 473 -7.61 13.87 -4.35
C GLY A 473 -9.03 13.27 -4.29
N GLN A 474 -9.75 13.59 -3.23
CA GLN A 474 -11.11 13.06 -3.04
C GLN A 474 -12.16 13.90 -3.78
N TRP A 475 -13.24 13.26 -4.20
CA TRP A 475 -14.52 13.94 -4.47
C TRP A 475 -15.38 13.81 -3.23
N ARG A 476 -15.92 14.93 -2.74
CA ARG A 476 -16.88 14.92 -1.64
C ARG A 476 -18.28 14.71 -2.18
N ILE A 477 -19.04 13.83 -1.56
CA ILE A 477 -20.41 13.52 -1.94
C ILE A 477 -21.35 13.96 -0.83
N ASP A 478 -22.32 14.79 -1.17
CA ASP A 478 -23.35 15.26 -0.26
C ASP A 478 -24.71 14.63 -0.61
N VAL A 479 -25.30 13.95 0.37
CA VAL A 479 -26.64 13.37 0.30
C VAL A 479 -27.45 13.96 1.46
N PRO A 480 -28.43 14.84 1.17
CA PRO A 480 -29.20 15.52 2.20
C PRO A 480 -29.78 14.59 3.26
N GLY A 481 -29.56 14.91 4.53
CA GLY A 481 -30.06 14.15 5.68
C GLY A 481 -29.33 12.84 5.98
N LYS A 482 -28.30 12.49 5.20
CA LYS A 482 -27.54 11.24 5.37
C LYS A 482 -26.04 11.54 5.47
N PRO A 483 -25.57 12.14 6.58
CA PRO A 483 -24.18 12.57 6.72
C PRO A 483 -23.21 11.38 6.74
N LEU A 484 -21.96 11.63 6.34
CA LEU A 484 -20.84 10.71 6.55
C LEU A 484 -20.64 10.54 8.06
N ARG A 485 -20.48 9.30 8.50
CA ARG A 485 -20.17 8.96 9.89
C ARG A 485 -19.06 7.90 9.90
N PRO A 486 -18.03 8.06 10.73
CA PRO A 486 -17.06 6.99 10.94
C PRO A 486 -17.73 5.81 11.64
N SER A 487 -17.13 4.63 11.51
CA SER A 487 -17.50 3.49 12.33
C SER A 487 -17.16 3.73 13.81
N HIS A 488 -17.79 2.95 14.69
CA HIS A 488 -17.41 2.99 16.11
C HIS A 488 -15.94 2.64 16.33
N GLU A 489 -15.40 1.69 15.57
CA GLU A 489 -14.01 1.25 15.68
C GLU A 489 -13.03 2.36 15.25
N GLU A 490 -13.36 3.10 14.18
CA GLU A 490 -12.57 4.28 13.75
C GLU A 490 -12.59 5.39 14.80
N LYS A 491 -13.76 5.66 15.40
CA LYS A 491 -13.87 6.64 16.49
C LYS A 491 -13.04 6.22 17.70
N GLU A 492 -13.15 4.97 18.13
CA GLU A 492 -12.37 4.44 19.26
C GLU A 492 -10.88 4.54 18.98
N TYR A 493 -10.42 4.20 17.77
CA TYR A 493 -9.02 4.37 17.37
C TYR A 493 -8.54 5.83 17.50
N LEU A 494 -9.31 6.80 17.00
CA LEU A 494 -8.95 8.22 17.10
C LEU A 494 -8.89 8.70 18.55
N VAL A 495 -9.88 8.30 19.36
CA VAL A 495 -9.94 8.61 20.81
C VAL A 495 -8.73 8.00 21.53
N GLU A 496 -8.43 6.73 21.30
CA GLU A 496 -7.28 6.03 21.91
C GLU A 496 -5.95 6.67 21.52
N ARG A 497 -5.77 7.04 20.24
CA ARG A 497 -4.55 7.70 19.77
C ARG A 497 -4.32 9.04 20.47
N VAL A 498 -5.35 9.86 20.63
CA VAL A 498 -5.22 11.16 21.32
C VAL A 498 -5.09 10.98 22.83
N GLN A 499 -5.83 10.03 23.43
CA GLN A 499 -5.73 9.74 24.85
C GLN A 499 -4.31 9.26 25.21
N ALA A 500 -3.73 8.36 24.41
CA ALA A 500 -2.36 7.91 24.59
C ALA A 500 -1.34 9.06 24.47
N GLU A 501 -1.57 10.01 23.57
CA GLU A 501 -0.76 11.24 23.46
C GLU A 501 -0.90 12.12 24.72
N ILE A 502 -2.12 12.34 25.21
CA ILE A 502 -2.38 13.09 26.44
C ILE A 502 -1.64 12.43 27.61
N ASP A 503 -1.78 11.13 27.78
CA ASP A 503 -1.22 10.40 28.91
C ASP A 503 0.31 10.47 28.94
N ARG A 504 0.98 10.29 27.80
CA ARG A 504 2.44 10.40 27.73
C ARG A 504 2.94 11.84 27.86
N SER A 505 2.11 12.85 27.56
CA SER A 505 2.49 14.26 27.58
C SER A 505 2.14 14.99 28.88
N LYS A 506 1.45 14.33 29.82
CA LYS A 506 1.14 14.85 31.17
C LYS A 506 2.41 15.30 31.91
N GLY A 507 2.43 16.56 32.33
CA GLY A 507 3.57 17.16 33.03
C GLY A 507 4.83 17.35 32.19
N ILE A 508 4.73 17.21 30.85
CA ILE A 508 5.83 17.43 29.89
C ILE A 508 5.54 18.64 29.02
N VAL A 509 4.37 18.68 28.37
CA VAL A 509 3.94 19.82 27.56
C VAL A 509 3.31 20.92 28.42
N SER A 510 3.24 22.14 27.89
CA SER A 510 2.59 23.27 28.58
C SER A 510 1.09 23.05 28.76
N ALA A 511 0.46 23.76 29.70
CA ALA A 511 -0.98 23.70 29.91
C ALA A 511 -1.77 24.09 28.65
N ALA A 512 -1.28 25.07 27.88
CA ALA A 512 -1.89 25.47 26.61
C ALA A 512 -1.86 24.33 25.57
N ALA A 513 -0.72 23.65 25.44
CA ALA A 513 -0.59 22.50 24.55
C ALA A 513 -1.48 21.32 24.97
N MET A 514 -1.54 21.04 26.28
CA MET A 514 -2.44 20.02 26.80
C MET A 514 -3.91 20.36 26.54
N GLY A 515 -4.27 21.64 26.61
CA GLY A 515 -5.62 22.12 26.24
C GLY A 515 -5.98 21.83 24.78
N GLU A 516 -5.03 21.94 23.84
CA GLU A 516 -5.25 21.57 22.43
C GLU A 516 -5.52 20.07 22.27
N TYR A 517 -4.76 19.24 22.99
CA TYR A 517 -4.94 17.78 22.95
C TYR A 517 -6.27 17.37 23.55
N GLN A 518 -6.66 17.97 24.67
CA GLN A 518 -7.95 17.72 25.32
C GLN A 518 -9.12 18.13 24.42
N ALA A 519 -9.02 19.27 23.75
CA ALA A 519 -10.05 19.70 22.80
C ALA A 519 -10.16 18.75 21.58
N ALA A 520 -9.03 18.24 21.08
CA ALA A 520 -9.04 17.21 20.03
C ALA A 520 -9.68 15.90 20.50
N LEU A 521 -9.42 15.49 21.75
CA LEU A 521 -10.05 14.32 22.35
C LEU A 521 -11.57 14.50 22.46
N GLU A 522 -12.03 15.65 22.96
CA GLU A 522 -13.46 15.98 23.08
C GLU A 522 -14.15 15.98 21.72
N HIS A 523 -13.50 16.53 20.69
CA HIS A 523 -14.00 16.48 19.31
C HIS A 523 -14.23 15.03 18.85
N TYR A 524 -13.25 14.14 19.03
CA TYR A 524 -13.38 12.73 18.64
C TYR A 524 -14.40 11.97 19.47
N GLN A 525 -14.48 12.22 20.78
CA GLN A 525 -15.51 11.65 21.64
C GLN A 525 -16.92 12.09 21.24
N GLY A 526 -17.06 13.30 20.70
CA GLY A 526 -18.32 13.85 20.19
C GLY A 526 -18.77 13.31 18.83
N LEU A 527 -17.93 12.57 18.09
CA LEU A 527 -18.29 12.06 16.76
C LEU A 527 -19.50 11.12 16.82
N ALA A 528 -20.49 11.39 15.99
CA ALA A 528 -21.58 10.46 15.72
C ALA A 528 -21.07 9.32 14.82
N THR A 529 -21.50 8.10 15.12
CA THR A 529 -20.99 6.88 14.46
C THR A 529 -22.09 6.15 13.70
N SER A 530 -21.69 5.28 12.78
CA SER A 530 -22.56 4.28 12.16
C SER A 530 -21.80 3.00 11.89
N ASP A 531 -22.39 1.85 12.19
CA ASP A 531 -21.79 0.57 11.84
C ASP A 531 -22.27 0.08 10.48
N PRO A 532 -21.40 -0.60 9.71
CA PRO A 532 -21.82 -1.27 8.50
C PRO A 532 -22.80 -2.41 8.83
N PRO A 533 -23.75 -2.73 7.93
CA PRO A 533 -24.61 -3.90 8.07
C PRO A 533 -23.79 -5.19 8.19
N THR A 534 -24.31 -6.15 8.95
CA THR A 534 -23.68 -7.46 9.21
C THR A 534 -24.55 -8.60 8.67
N PRO A 535 -24.75 -8.70 7.34
CA PRO A 535 -25.71 -9.63 6.74
C PRO A 535 -25.42 -11.11 7.02
N GLU A 536 -24.17 -11.48 7.28
CA GLU A 536 -23.75 -12.86 7.66
C GLU A 536 -23.58 -13.05 9.18
N ALA A 537 -24.07 -12.12 10.00
CA ALA A 537 -24.00 -12.27 11.44
C ALA A 537 -24.80 -13.50 11.91
N ARG A 538 -24.20 -14.32 12.78
CA ARG A 538 -24.84 -15.52 13.33
C ARG A 538 -24.74 -15.53 14.85
N PRO A 539 -25.84 -15.25 15.57
CA PRO A 539 -25.83 -15.29 17.02
C PRO A 539 -25.59 -16.72 17.51
N PRO A 540 -24.80 -16.92 18.57
CA PRO A 540 -24.66 -18.23 19.21
C PRO A 540 -25.99 -18.65 19.85
N ARG A 541 -26.29 -19.96 19.86
CA ARG A 541 -27.54 -20.51 20.41
C ARG A 541 -27.59 -20.48 21.94
N ASP A 542 -26.43 -20.67 22.57
CA ASP A 542 -26.27 -20.73 24.03
C ASP A 542 -24.88 -20.23 24.46
N ASP A 543 -24.66 -20.13 25.78
CA ASP A 543 -23.39 -19.64 26.34
C ASP A 543 -22.21 -20.58 26.08
N GLY A 544 -22.44 -21.89 25.96
CA GLY A 544 -21.40 -22.86 25.64
C GLY A 544 -20.87 -22.67 24.22
N GLU A 545 -21.78 -22.53 23.27
CA GLU A 545 -21.47 -22.19 21.88
C GLU A 545 -20.88 -20.79 21.76
N ALA A 546 -21.40 -19.81 22.50
CA ALA A 546 -20.84 -18.46 22.54
C ALA A 546 -19.38 -18.50 23.00
N LYS A 547 -19.08 -19.15 24.13
CA LYS A 547 -17.70 -19.26 24.65
C LYS A 547 -16.76 -19.94 23.67
N ARG A 548 -17.22 -20.97 22.96
CA ARG A 548 -16.45 -21.64 21.88
C ARG A 548 -16.15 -20.68 20.74
N TRP A 549 -17.15 -19.96 20.24
CA TRP A 549 -16.97 -18.99 19.15
C TRP A 549 -16.12 -17.80 19.55
N LEU A 550 -16.31 -17.24 20.74
CA LEU A 550 -15.50 -16.14 21.26
C LEU A 550 -14.02 -16.54 21.42
N ARG A 551 -13.72 -17.76 21.89
CA ARG A 551 -12.35 -18.31 21.87
C ARG A 551 -11.80 -18.46 20.45
N ASN A 552 -12.62 -18.95 19.51
CA ASN A 552 -12.24 -19.04 18.10
C ASN A 552 -11.88 -17.65 17.54
N MET A 553 -12.75 -16.67 17.73
CA MET A 553 -12.59 -15.30 17.22
C MET A 553 -11.44 -14.55 17.89
N VAL A 554 -11.44 -14.44 19.22
CA VAL A 554 -10.52 -13.55 19.94
C VAL A 554 -9.20 -14.24 20.24
N THR A 555 -9.21 -15.44 20.79
CA THR A 555 -7.96 -16.14 21.17
C THR A 555 -7.17 -16.60 19.93
N HIS A 556 -7.84 -17.23 18.96
CA HIS A 556 -7.15 -17.77 17.78
C HIS A 556 -7.01 -16.71 16.67
N HIS A 557 -8.10 -16.09 16.24
CA HIS A 557 -8.10 -15.17 15.10
C HIS A 557 -7.78 -13.71 15.45
N ARG A 558 -7.62 -13.36 16.74
CA ARG A 558 -7.39 -11.99 17.22
C ARG A 558 -8.43 -11.00 16.72
N TYR A 559 -9.72 -11.38 16.80
CA TYR A 559 -10.81 -10.48 16.48
C TYR A 559 -10.91 -9.36 17.51
N THR A 560 -11.17 -8.14 17.06
CA THR A 560 -11.63 -7.05 17.93
C THR A 560 -13.07 -7.30 18.38
N ALA A 561 -13.52 -6.59 19.41
CA ALA A 561 -14.92 -6.67 19.84
C ALA A 561 -15.90 -6.26 18.70
N HIS A 562 -15.49 -5.36 17.80
CA HIS A 562 -16.27 -4.98 16.63
C HIS A 562 -16.38 -6.10 15.58
N GLU A 563 -15.29 -6.85 15.37
CA GLU A 563 -15.31 -8.00 14.47
C GLU A 563 -16.14 -9.15 15.06
N VAL A 564 -16.11 -9.37 16.38
CA VAL A 564 -17.00 -10.31 17.05
C VAL A 564 -18.46 -9.89 16.90
N ARG A 565 -18.78 -8.60 17.11
CA ARG A 565 -20.12 -8.06 16.82
C ARG A 565 -20.50 -8.30 15.36
N ALA A 566 -19.59 -8.08 14.42
CA ALA A 566 -19.85 -8.30 13.00
C ALA A 566 -20.13 -9.77 12.66
N ALA A 567 -19.45 -10.71 13.32
CA ALA A 567 -19.63 -12.14 13.13
C ALA A 567 -20.89 -12.70 13.83
N THR A 568 -21.30 -12.10 14.95
CA THR A 568 -22.36 -12.67 15.82
C THR A 568 -23.67 -11.87 15.83
N GLY A 569 -23.64 -10.59 15.46
CA GLY A 569 -24.77 -9.67 15.60
C GLY A 569 -25.06 -9.28 17.06
N LEU A 570 -24.27 -9.74 18.03
CA LEU A 570 -24.46 -9.39 19.44
C LEU A 570 -24.13 -7.91 19.70
N PRO A 571 -24.86 -7.21 20.59
CA PRO A 571 -24.52 -5.85 20.97
C PRO A 571 -23.09 -5.75 21.51
N LEU A 572 -22.36 -4.69 21.14
CA LEU A 572 -20.95 -4.52 21.49
C LEU A 572 -20.68 -4.57 23.00
N ALA A 573 -21.58 -3.99 23.82
CA ALA A 573 -21.47 -4.03 25.28
C ALA A 573 -21.53 -5.47 25.82
N LYS A 574 -22.41 -6.31 25.26
CA LYS A 574 -22.52 -7.73 25.61
C LYS A 574 -21.27 -8.50 25.21
N VAL A 575 -20.73 -8.22 24.02
CA VAL A 575 -19.46 -8.81 23.56
C VAL A 575 -18.33 -8.50 24.54
N ARG A 576 -18.16 -7.23 24.92
CA ARG A 576 -17.12 -6.80 25.87
C ARG A 576 -17.26 -7.51 27.21
N GLN A 577 -18.46 -7.48 27.78
CA GLN A 577 -18.77 -8.17 29.03
C GLN A 577 -18.41 -9.67 28.98
N GLN A 578 -18.83 -10.39 27.93
CA GLN A 578 -18.54 -11.83 27.82
C GLN A 578 -17.04 -12.12 27.65
N LEU A 579 -16.29 -11.24 26.98
CA LEU A 579 -14.84 -11.38 26.87
C LEU A 579 -14.14 -11.25 28.22
N ASP A 580 -14.59 -10.32 29.04
CA ASP A 580 -14.06 -10.07 30.39
C ASP A 580 -14.47 -11.18 31.37
N ASP A 581 -15.76 -11.50 31.46
CA ASP A 581 -16.32 -12.51 32.38
C ASP A 581 -15.67 -13.90 32.18
N TRP A 582 -15.28 -14.23 30.96
CA TRP A 582 -14.69 -15.53 30.61
C TRP A 582 -13.17 -15.50 30.44
N ASN A 583 -12.56 -14.34 30.70
CA ASN A 583 -11.14 -14.08 30.53
C ASN A 583 -10.56 -14.57 29.18
N ILE A 584 -11.28 -14.29 28.09
CA ILE A 584 -10.92 -14.81 26.76
C ILE A 584 -9.74 -14.02 26.17
N ALA A 585 -9.71 -12.71 26.36
CA ALA A 585 -8.69 -11.83 25.78
C ALA A 585 -7.29 -12.05 26.37
N GLU A 586 -7.18 -12.51 27.63
CA GLU A 586 -5.89 -12.78 28.27
C GLU A 586 -5.33 -14.18 27.95
N THR A 587 -6.12 -15.06 27.32
CA THR A 587 -5.71 -16.43 27.03
C THR A 587 -4.57 -16.45 26.01
N ARG A 588 -3.38 -16.89 26.44
CA ARG A 588 -2.21 -17.04 25.56
C ARG A 588 -2.17 -18.44 24.95
N LEU A 589 -1.86 -18.50 23.66
CA LEU A 589 -1.65 -19.77 22.96
C LEU A 589 -0.20 -20.24 23.13
N ALA A 590 -0.04 -21.52 23.47
CA ALA A 590 1.26 -22.18 23.41
C ALA A 590 1.68 -22.41 21.95
N LYS A 591 3.00 -22.52 21.73
CA LYS A 591 3.54 -22.97 20.45
C LYS A 591 3.03 -24.40 20.17
N ARG A 592 2.66 -24.68 18.93
CA ARG A 592 2.30 -26.03 18.49
C ARG A 592 3.50 -26.98 18.65
N PRO A 593 3.33 -28.17 19.26
CA PRO A 593 4.35 -29.21 19.24
C PRO A 593 4.61 -29.72 17.82
N ASP A 594 5.87 -30.01 17.47
CA ASP A 594 6.25 -30.39 16.09
C ASP A 594 5.56 -31.68 15.60
N ASN A 595 5.22 -32.58 16.52
CA ASN A 595 4.53 -33.84 16.24
C ASN A 595 2.99 -33.76 16.32
N ALA A 596 2.43 -32.62 16.68
CA ALA A 596 0.98 -32.44 16.74
C ALA A 596 0.42 -32.15 15.34
N PRO A 597 -0.84 -32.49 15.01
CA PRO A 597 -1.46 -32.08 13.74
C PRO A 597 -1.51 -30.56 13.56
N LEU A 598 -1.59 -30.09 12.31
CA LEU A 598 -1.87 -28.69 11.99
C LEU A 598 -3.24 -28.31 12.58
N LYS A 599 -3.33 -27.09 13.11
CA LYS A 599 -4.58 -26.62 13.71
C LYS A 599 -5.53 -26.14 12.62
N VAL A 600 -6.75 -26.68 12.63
CA VAL A 600 -7.85 -26.31 11.73
C VAL A 600 -9.05 -25.88 12.58
N LEU A 601 -9.68 -24.76 12.23
CA LEU A 601 -10.91 -24.26 12.87
C LEU A 601 -11.88 -23.74 11.81
N PRO A 602 -13.21 -23.80 12.04
CA PRO A 602 -14.17 -23.06 11.23
C PRO A 602 -13.81 -21.56 11.19
N TYR A 603 -13.87 -20.94 10.01
CA TYR A 603 -13.64 -19.51 9.90
C TYR A 603 -14.82 -18.74 10.53
N PRO A 604 -14.60 -17.74 11.40
CA PRO A 604 -15.71 -17.16 12.16
C PRO A 604 -16.73 -16.30 11.37
N GLY A 605 -16.37 -15.80 10.18
CA GLY A 605 -17.14 -14.75 9.48
C GLY A 605 -16.92 -13.36 10.10
N GLY A 606 -17.68 -12.35 9.69
CA GLY A 606 -17.56 -10.97 10.23
C GLY A 606 -16.32 -10.18 9.79
N ARG A 607 -15.16 -10.83 9.62
CA ARG A 607 -13.97 -10.28 8.95
C ARG A 607 -13.93 -10.75 7.50
N HIS A 608 -13.76 -9.84 6.55
CA HIS A 608 -13.59 -10.22 5.15
C HIS A 608 -12.27 -11.01 4.96
N PRO A 609 -12.27 -12.21 4.36
CA PRO A 609 -11.09 -13.08 4.28
C PRO A 609 -10.07 -12.67 3.20
N ARG A 610 -10.46 -11.85 2.21
CA ARG A 610 -9.56 -11.31 1.17
C ARG A 610 -8.98 -9.93 1.50
N ILE A 611 -7.86 -9.62 0.86
CA ILE A 611 -7.28 -8.28 0.71
C ILE A 611 -7.47 -7.85 -0.74
N GLY A 612 -8.04 -6.67 -0.97
CA GLY A 612 -8.38 -6.21 -2.32
C GLY A 612 -9.51 -7.04 -2.96
N PHE A 613 -10.00 -6.60 -4.13
CA PHE A 613 -11.06 -7.30 -4.89
C PHE A 613 -12.31 -7.71 -4.09
N LEU A 614 -12.72 -6.86 -3.14
CA LEU A 614 -13.86 -7.14 -2.25
C LEU A 614 -15.17 -7.29 -3.03
N ASN A 615 -15.30 -6.60 -4.16
CA ASN A 615 -16.45 -6.70 -5.05
C ASN A 615 -16.60 -8.04 -5.77
N GLY A 616 -15.55 -8.86 -5.80
CA GLY A 616 -15.60 -10.23 -6.29
C GLY A 616 -15.92 -11.28 -5.21
N ALA A 617 -16.28 -10.84 -3.99
CA ALA A 617 -16.77 -11.68 -2.91
C ALA A 617 -17.60 -10.87 -1.89
N LEU A 618 -18.74 -10.32 -2.32
CA LEU A 618 -19.60 -9.58 -1.38
C LEU A 618 -20.24 -10.57 -0.42
N VAL A 619 -20.35 -10.21 0.86
CA VAL A 619 -21.07 -11.03 1.85
C VAL A 619 -20.55 -12.49 1.89
N PRO A 620 -19.25 -12.70 2.21
CA PRO A 620 -18.66 -14.03 2.19
C PRO A 620 -19.28 -14.93 3.28
N GLN A 621 -19.86 -16.04 2.85
CA GLN A 621 -20.46 -17.07 3.71
C GLN A 621 -19.38 -17.77 4.55
N ARG A 622 -19.62 -18.04 5.84
CA ARG A 622 -18.62 -18.68 6.72
C ARG A 622 -18.60 -20.21 6.65
N GLU A 623 -19.71 -20.83 6.23
CA GLU A 623 -19.92 -22.28 6.26
C GLU A 623 -19.04 -23.09 5.33
N THR A 624 -18.42 -22.48 4.32
CA THR A 624 -17.47 -23.15 3.42
C THR A 624 -16.02 -22.85 3.75
N LYS A 625 -15.79 -22.04 4.80
CA LYS A 625 -14.49 -21.47 5.11
C LYS A 625 -13.91 -22.06 6.37
N VAL A 626 -12.66 -22.48 6.29
CA VAL A 626 -11.87 -22.99 7.42
C VAL A 626 -10.55 -22.25 7.49
N SER A 627 -10.11 -21.96 8.70
CA SER A 627 -8.79 -21.43 8.97
C SER A 627 -7.81 -22.56 9.23
N ILE A 628 -6.72 -22.56 8.49
CA ILE A 628 -5.60 -23.48 8.69
C ILE A 628 -4.43 -22.66 9.21
N PHE A 629 -4.05 -22.93 10.47
CA PHE A 629 -3.01 -22.17 11.18
C PHE A 629 -1.62 -22.67 10.79
N ALA A 630 -0.73 -21.73 10.55
CA ALA A 630 0.66 -21.99 10.19
C ALA A 630 1.45 -22.55 11.38
N PRO A 631 2.49 -23.37 11.12
CA PRO A 631 3.27 -24.03 12.18
C PRO A 631 4.17 -23.05 12.97
N TRP A 632 4.57 -21.93 12.37
CA TRP A 632 5.54 -21.00 12.94
C TRP A 632 4.94 -19.94 13.87
N ASP A 633 3.64 -19.63 13.76
CA ASP A 633 2.97 -18.64 14.61
C ASP A 633 1.51 -19.07 14.88
N PRO A 634 1.09 -19.20 16.16
CA PRO A 634 -0.22 -19.73 16.51
C PRO A 634 -1.41 -18.83 16.15
N HIS A 635 -1.16 -17.62 15.62
CA HIS A 635 -2.18 -16.68 15.18
C HIS A 635 -2.16 -16.42 13.67
N SER A 636 -1.18 -16.97 12.96
CA SER A 636 -1.03 -16.85 11.52
C SER A 636 -1.83 -17.97 10.85
N TYR A 637 -2.75 -17.62 9.95
CA TYR A 637 -3.61 -18.60 9.29
C TYR A 637 -3.94 -18.23 7.84
N ALA A 638 -4.10 -19.26 7.01
CA ALA A 638 -4.74 -19.15 5.70
C ALA A 638 -6.22 -19.53 5.83
N VAL A 639 -7.10 -18.83 5.12
CA VAL A 639 -8.53 -19.19 5.03
C VAL A 639 -8.75 -19.97 3.75
N LEU A 640 -9.14 -21.23 3.87
CA LEU A 640 -9.52 -22.10 2.76
C LEU A 640 -11.03 -22.03 2.55
N ASP A 641 -11.47 -21.75 1.33
CA ASP A 641 -12.87 -21.79 0.88
C ASP A 641 -13.08 -23.01 -0.03
N VAL A 642 -13.83 -24.00 0.47
CA VAL A 642 -13.91 -25.34 -0.13
C VAL A 642 -15.35 -25.91 -0.09
N PRO A 643 -16.11 -25.82 -1.18
CA PRO A 643 -15.83 -25.05 -2.40
C PRO A 643 -16.24 -23.57 -2.27
N GLU A 644 -15.51 -22.68 -2.96
CA GLU A 644 -15.95 -21.30 -3.18
C GLU A 644 -17.11 -21.24 -4.18
N ALA A 645 -17.07 -22.06 -5.24
CA ALA A 645 -18.08 -22.08 -6.29
C ALA A 645 -18.17 -23.46 -6.95
N ILE A 646 -19.35 -23.80 -7.48
CA ILE A 646 -19.61 -25.01 -8.29
C ILE A 646 -20.31 -24.61 -9.58
N TRP A 647 -19.81 -25.10 -10.71
CA TRP A 647 -20.43 -25.02 -12.03
C TRP A 647 -20.80 -26.41 -12.53
N SER A 648 -21.87 -26.47 -13.31
CA SER A 648 -22.33 -27.65 -14.05
C SER A 648 -22.93 -27.22 -15.39
N ASN A 649 -23.48 -28.16 -16.16
CA ASN A 649 -24.32 -27.91 -17.33
C ASN A 649 -25.54 -27.00 -17.03
N LEU A 650 -25.94 -26.86 -15.76
CA LEU A 650 -27.00 -25.95 -15.34
C LEU A 650 -26.52 -24.49 -15.21
N GLY A 651 -25.20 -24.26 -15.18
CA GLY A 651 -24.58 -22.96 -14.90
C GLY A 651 -23.94 -22.90 -13.51
N LEU A 652 -23.82 -21.68 -12.96
CA LEU A 652 -23.30 -21.47 -11.59
C LEU A 652 -24.31 -22.02 -10.57
N THR A 653 -23.99 -23.20 -10.05
CA THR A 653 -24.86 -24.05 -9.23
C THR A 653 -24.72 -23.75 -7.74
N TYR A 654 -23.56 -23.25 -7.31
CA TYR A 654 -23.34 -22.77 -5.95
C TYR A 654 -22.25 -21.70 -5.92
N LEU A 655 -22.37 -20.74 -5.00
CA LEU A 655 -21.40 -19.69 -4.75
C LEU A 655 -21.39 -19.32 -3.26
N ALA A 656 -20.22 -19.30 -2.64
CA ALA A 656 -20.00 -19.05 -1.21
C ALA A 656 -19.92 -17.55 -0.84
N HIS A 657 -20.49 -16.70 -1.69
CA HIS A 657 -20.60 -15.25 -1.56
C HIS A 657 -21.58 -14.72 -2.60
N THR A 658 -21.90 -13.45 -2.53
CA THR A 658 -22.80 -12.77 -3.46
C THR A 658 -21.98 -11.84 -4.36
N HIS A 659 -22.22 -11.88 -5.67
CA HIS A 659 -21.75 -10.89 -6.66
C HIS A 659 -22.21 -11.30 -8.06
N ILE A 660 -22.37 -12.61 -8.28
CA ILE A 660 -22.95 -13.21 -9.49
C ILE A 660 -24.15 -14.08 -9.06
N PRO A 661 -25.34 -13.90 -9.68
CA PRO A 661 -26.49 -14.73 -9.35
C PRO A 661 -26.29 -16.17 -9.82
N THR A 662 -26.47 -17.11 -8.90
CA THR A 662 -26.57 -18.55 -9.15
C THR A 662 -27.89 -18.90 -9.84
N ILE A 663 -28.05 -20.17 -10.23
CA ILE A 663 -29.34 -20.66 -10.75
C ILE A 663 -30.47 -20.60 -9.73
N TRP A 664 -30.15 -20.56 -8.42
CA TRP A 664 -31.13 -20.49 -7.33
C TRP A 664 -31.59 -19.06 -7.11
N ASP A 665 -30.65 -18.11 -7.16
CA ASP A 665 -30.97 -16.68 -7.06
C ASP A 665 -31.92 -16.26 -8.19
N LYS A 666 -31.72 -16.79 -9.40
CA LYS A 666 -32.61 -16.56 -10.55
C LYS A 666 -34.01 -17.18 -10.41
N GLN A 667 -34.20 -18.06 -9.42
CA GLN A 667 -35.47 -18.69 -9.07
C GLN A 667 -36.03 -18.16 -7.74
N ASP A 668 -35.45 -17.09 -7.20
CA ASP A 668 -35.79 -16.52 -5.89
C ASP A 668 -35.72 -17.55 -4.75
N LYS A 669 -34.78 -18.50 -4.83
CA LYS A 669 -34.54 -19.52 -3.80
C LYS A 669 -33.32 -19.16 -2.96
N SER A 670 -33.54 -18.92 -1.66
CA SER A 670 -32.47 -18.77 -0.67
C SER A 670 -31.94 -20.13 -0.21
N LEU A 671 -30.64 -20.21 0.07
CA LEU A 671 -30.02 -21.36 0.70
C LEU A 671 -29.80 -21.06 2.18
N GLU A 672 -30.27 -21.96 3.05
CA GLU A 672 -30.09 -21.79 4.50
C GLU A 672 -28.60 -21.81 4.89
N PRO A 673 -28.20 -20.97 5.88
CA PRO A 673 -26.88 -21.03 6.48
C PRO A 673 -26.59 -22.40 7.12
N LEU A 674 -25.33 -22.84 7.04
CA LEU A 674 -24.86 -24.10 7.66
C LEU A 674 -23.70 -23.83 8.64
N GLU A 675 -23.32 -24.83 9.42
CA GLU A 675 -22.09 -24.81 10.22
C GLU A 675 -21.30 -26.10 10.02
N TRP A 676 -19.98 -26.02 10.19
CA TRP A 676 -19.11 -27.19 10.11
C TRP A 676 -19.40 -28.16 11.26
N GLU A 677 -19.53 -29.44 10.93
CA GLU A 677 -19.58 -30.53 11.89
C GLU A 677 -18.16 -30.87 12.36
N HIS A 678 -17.99 -31.01 13.67
CA HIS A 678 -16.74 -31.44 14.29
C HIS A 678 -16.75 -32.95 14.50
N ASN A 679 -15.86 -33.66 13.83
CA ASN A 679 -15.74 -35.11 13.97
C ASN A 679 -14.82 -35.50 15.14
N PRO A 680 -14.98 -36.70 15.74
CA PRO A 680 -14.13 -37.16 16.85
C PRO A 680 -12.64 -37.26 16.53
N ASP A 681 -12.28 -37.45 15.25
CA ASP A 681 -10.90 -37.52 14.77
C ASP A 681 -10.26 -36.14 14.56
N GLY A 682 -10.96 -35.06 14.92
CA GLY A 682 -10.51 -33.68 14.74
C GLY A 682 -10.74 -33.12 13.33
N SER A 683 -11.29 -33.90 12.40
CA SER A 683 -11.67 -33.40 11.07
C SER A 683 -12.95 -32.57 11.11
N LEU A 684 -13.12 -31.70 10.12
CA LEU A 684 -14.35 -30.93 9.90
C LEU A 684 -15.08 -31.46 8.68
N SER A 685 -16.40 -31.59 8.77
CA SER A 685 -17.26 -31.99 7.66
C SER A 685 -18.36 -30.95 7.40
N LEU A 686 -18.71 -30.76 6.14
CA LEU A 686 -19.87 -29.96 5.73
C LEU A 686 -20.62 -30.72 4.66
N LEU A 687 -21.96 -30.72 4.73
CA LEU A 687 -22.85 -31.27 3.72
C LEU A 687 -23.93 -30.24 3.38
N ARG A 688 -23.99 -29.82 2.12
CA ARG A 688 -25.04 -28.94 1.60
C ARG A 688 -25.86 -29.66 0.52
N THR A 689 -27.14 -29.84 0.77
CA THR A 689 -28.10 -30.32 -0.24
C THR A 689 -28.78 -29.13 -0.91
N LEU A 690 -28.70 -29.06 -2.24
CA LEU A 690 -29.29 -28.01 -3.06
C LEU A 690 -30.77 -28.31 -3.37
N PRO A 691 -31.57 -27.31 -3.80
CA PRO A 691 -33.01 -27.48 -4.03
C PRO A 691 -33.39 -28.56 -5.06
N ASN A 692 -32.48 -28.98 -5.94
CA ASN A 692 -32.70 -30.06 -6.91
C ASN A 692 -32.16 -31.42 -6.46
N GLY A 693 -31.74 -31.57 -5.21
CA GLY A 693 -31.22 -32.82 -4.65
C GLY A 693 -29.72 -33.06 -4.87
N ILE A 694 -29.02 -32.21 -5.63
CA ILE A 694 -27.54 -32.28 -5.70
C ILE A 694 -26.98 -31.97 -4.32
N ALA A 695 -26.13 -32.85 -3.80
CA ALA A 695 -25.46 -32.67 -2.52
C ALA A 695 -23.96 -32.42 -2.72
N ILE A 696 -23.44 -31.40 -2.06
CA ILE A 696 -22.04 -31.00 -2.06
C ILE A 696 -21.48 -31.26 -0.67
N GLY A 697 -20.41 -32.04 -0.57
CA GLY A 697 -19.77 -32.32 0.70
C GLY A 697 -18.28 -32.04 0.71
N SER A 698 -17.81 -31.54 1.85
CA SER A 698 -16.39 -31.24 2.10
C SER A 698 -15.94 -31.91 3.39
N ARG A 699 -14.73 -32.47 3.40
CA ARG A 699 -14.06 -32.97 4.60
C ARG A 699 -12.62 -32.45 4.69
N ILE A 700 -12.26 -31.92 5.86
CA ILE A 700 -10.98 -31.29 6.14
C ILE A 700 -10.31 -32.04 7.29
N ALA A 701 -9.28 -32.82 7.00
CA ALA A 701 -8.60 -33.65 7.99
C ALA A 701 -7.20 -33.09 8.32
N PRO A 702 -6.96 -32.62 9.56
CA PRO A 702 -5.65 -32.12 9.96
C PRO A 702 -4.64 -33.26 10.09
N GLY A 703 -3.46 -33.10 9.47
CA GLY A 703 -2.30 -33.97 9.66
C GLY A 703 -1.08 -33.17 10.14
N ASN A 704 0.02 -33.87 10.43
CA ASN A 704 1.23 -33.24 10.96
C ASN A 704 1.94 -32.34 9.95
N GLU A 705 2.02 -32.80 8.69
CA GLU A 705 2.68 -32.06 7.61
C GLU A 705 1.71 -31.31 6.69
N VAL A 706 0.52 -31.88 6.49
CA VAL A 706 -0.47 -31.38 5.52
C VAL A 706 -1.87 -31.46 6.12
N VAL A 707 -2.76 -30.59 5.65
CA VAL A 707 -4.21 -30.77 5.82
C VAL A 707 -4.74 -31.46 4.57
N GLN A 708 -5.39 -32.61 4.75
CA GLN A 708 -6.03 -33.35 3.67
C GLN A 708 -7.43 -32.81 3.42
N LEU A 709 -7.76 -32.63 2.15
CA LEU A 709 -9.00 -32.01 1.67
C LEU A 709 -9.71 -33.03 0.79
N LYS A 710 -11.01 -33.22 1.04
CA LYS A 710 -11.89 -33.99 0.15
C LYS A 710 -13.11 -33.14 -0.19
N LEU A 711 -13.41 -33.02 -1.47
CA LEU A 711 -14.62 -32.41 -2.01
C LEU A 711 -15.36 -33.46 -2.83
N TRP A 712 -16.64 -33.66 -2.57
CA TRP A 712 -17.46 -34.59 -3.32
C TRP A 712 -18.81 -34.00 -3.69
N ILE A 713 -19.36 -34.48 -4.79
CA ILE A 713 -20.67 -34.08 -5.32
C ILE A 713 -21.48 -35.35 -5.56
N ARG A 714 -22.63 -35.46 -4.91
CA ARG A 714 -23.61 -36.54 -5.15
C ARG A 714 -24.78 -35.99 -5.94
N ASN A 715 -25.09 -36.63 -7.05
CA ASN A 715 -26.23 -36.24 -7.87
C ASN A 715 -27.52 -36.88 -7.33
N GLY A 716 -28.33 -36.12 -6.59
CA GLY A 716 -29.68 -36.53 -6.20
C GLY A 716 -30.77 -36.11 -7.18
N SER A 717 -30.42 -35.57 -8.35
CA SER A 717 -31.36 -35.16 -9.39
C SER A 717 -31.63 -36.31 -10.38
N PRO A 718 -32.70 -36.24 -11.21
CA PRO A 718 -33.07 -37.34 -12.12
C PRO A 718 -32.21 -37.43 -13.39
N GLU A 719 -31.41 -36.41 -13.71
CA GLU A 719 -30.58 -36.35 -14.92
C GLU A 719 -29.10 -36.40 -14.58
N THR A 720 -28.26 -36.88 -15.51
CA THR A 720 -26.81 -36.82 -15.37
C THR A 720 -26.34 -35.36 -15.34
N VAL A 721 -25.57 -35.00 -14.32
CA VAL A 721 -24.98 -33.66 -14.19
C VAL A 721 -23.60 -33.67 -14.84
N THR A 722 -23.40 -32.83 -15.85
CA THR A 722 -22.18 -32.82 -16.67
C THR A 722 -21.41 -31.51 -16.53
N GLY A 723 -20.15 -31.51 -16.98
CA GLY A 723 -19.30 -30.31 -16.95
C GLY A 723 -18.98 -29.80 -15.54
N LEU A 724 -19.05 -30.69 -14.55
CA LEU A 724 -18.87 -30.39 -13.13
C LEU A 724 -17.47 -29.87 -12.83
N ARG A 725 -17.42 -28.63 -12.31
CA ARG A 725 -16.18 -27.98 -11.90
C ARG A 725 -16.41 -27.22 -10.60
N ALA A 726 -15.41 -27.24 -9.73
CA ALA A 726 -15.37 -26.41 -8.53
C ALA A 726 -14.36 -25.29 -8.66
N GLN A 727 -14.44 -24.31 -7.77
CA GLN A 727 -13.34 -23.43 -7.42
C GLN A 727 -13.06 -23.55 -5.93
N VAL A 728 -11.78 -23.68 -5.60
CA VAL A 728 -11.25 -23.64 -4.25
C VAL A 728 -10.31 -22.45 -4.15
N CYS A 729 -10.35 -21.74 -3.02
CA CYS A 729 -9.56 -20.54 -2.82
C CYS A 729 -8.85 -20.56 -1.47
N VAL A 730 -7.55 -20.28 -1.49
CA VAL A 730 -6.73 -20.12 -0.28
C VAL A 730 -6.41 -18.64 -0.13
N MET A 731 -7.04 -18.00 0.85
CA MET A 731 -6.92 -16.56 1.11
C MET A 731 -5.92 -16.30 2.23
N LEU A 732 -4.95 -15.41 1.97
CA LEU A 732 -3.75 -15.23 2.80
C LEU A 732 -3.80 -14.00 3.70
N LYS A 733 -4.98 -13.38 3.90
CA LYS A 733 -5.11 -12.17 4.72
C LYS A 733 -4.63 -12.37 6.16
N GLY A 734 -4.95 -13.52 6.75
CA GLY A 734 -4.57 -13.86 8.12
C GLY A 734 -3.12 -14.33 8.29
N LEU A 735 -2.30 -14.25 7.22
CA LEU A 735 -0.94 -14.76 7.19
C LEU A 735 0.04 -13.59 6.94
N PRO A 736 0.53 -12.92 8.01
CA PRO A 736 1.47 -11.82 7.90
C PRO A 736 2.68 -12.17 7.02
N GLY A 737 3.11 -11.25 6.17
CA GLY A 737 4.17 -11.48 5.19
C GLY A 737 3.70 -12.07 3.85
N PHE A 738 2.49 -12.63 3.76
CA PHE A 738 1.92 -13.16 2.51
C PHE A 738 0.86 -12.23 1.89
N ASN A 739 0.77 -11.00 2.39
CA ASN A 739 -0.29 -10.06 2.04
C ASN A 739 -0.06 -9.33 0.70
N GLN A 740 1.12 -9.53 0.07
CA GLN A 740 1.47 -8.86 -1.18
C GLN A 740 0.55 -9.25 -2.34
N ARG A 741 -0.05 -8.25 -2.99
CA ARG A 741 -0.96 -8.40 -4.15
C ARG A 741 -0.20 -8.39 -5.47
N ILE A 742 0.75 -9.30 -5.58
CA ILE A 742 1.68 -9.38 -6.72
C ILE A 742 1.71 -10.77 -7.32
N ARG A 743 2.23 -10.85 -8.55
CA ARG A 743 2.49 -12.11 -9.22
C ARG A 743 3.81 -12.74 -8.78
N ALA A 744 4.83 -11.91 -8.53
CA ALA A 744 6.21 -12.37 -8.28
C ALA A 744 6.43 -13.20 -6.99
N ASN A 745 5.40 -13.38 -6.16
CA ASN A 745 5.45 -14.24 -4.97
C ASN A 745 4.73 -15.58 -5.14
N LYS A 746 4.26 -15.92 -6.35
CA LYS A 746 3.55 -17.17 -6.61
C LYS A 746 4.25 -18.03 -7.66
N ILE A 747 4.09 -19.34 -7.52
CA ILE A 747 4.54 -20.35 -8.47
C ILE A 747 3.34 -21.24 -8.80
N ILE A 748 3.18 -21.52 -10.09
CA ILE A 748 2.22 -22.50 -10.60
C ILE A 748 3.02 -23.58 -11.32
N ASP A 749 2.84 -24.83 -10.90
CA ASP A 749 3.53 -25.99 -11.47
C ASP A 749 2.58 -27.21 -11.53
N GLY A 750 2.19 -27.63 -12.74
CA GLY A 750 1.24 -28.72 -12.93
C GLY A 750 -0.08 -28.50 -12.18
N ASN A 751 -0.34 -29.32 -11.15
CA ASN A 751 -1.53 -29.25 -10.30
C ASN A 751 -1.35 -28.38 -9.05
N TRP A 752 -0.22 -27.69 -8.92
CA TRP A 752 0.21 -27.02 -7.69
C TRP A 752 0.20 -25.50 -7.83
N VAL A 753 -0.16 -24.85 -6.72
CA VAL A 753 0.09 -23.43 -6.50
C VAL A 753 0.84 -23.27 -5.19
N ALA A 754 1.91 -22.47 -5.21
CA ALA A 754 2.62 -22.07 -4.01
C ALA A 754 2.75 -20.55 -3.95
N CYS A 755 2.64 -19.98 -2.76
CA CYS A 755 2.90 -18.56 -2.50
C CYS A 755 4.00 -18.45 -1.44
N ARG A 756 4.97 -17.56 -1.65
CA ARG A 756 6.00 -17.22 -0.65
C ARG A 756 5.66 -15.96 0.13
N ASP A 757 6.22 -15.85 1.32
CA ASP A 757 6.24 -14.60 2.09
C ASP A 757 7.18 -13.56 1.45
N ALA A 758 7.08 -12.32 1.93
CA ALA A 758 7.86 -11.18 1.45
C ALA A 758 9.38 -11.42 1.53
N ASP A 759 9.84 -12.20 2.52
CA ASP A 759 11.25 -12.53 2.73
C ASP A 759 11.72 -13.74 1.90
N GLY A 760 10.78 -14.48 1.29
CA GLY A 760 11.05 -15.67 0.48
C GLY A 760 11.53 -16.89 1.27
N GLN A 761 11.25 -16.93 2.57
CA GLN A 761 11.68 -18.01 3.47
C GLN A 761 10.56 -19.00 3.81
N ARG A 762 9.30 -18.58 3.66
CA ARG A 762 8.14 -19.39 4.03
C ARG A 762 7.18 -19.50 2.86
N TRP A 763 6.50 -20.64 2.78
CA TRP A 763 5.61 -20.97 1.68
C TRP A 763 4.30 -21.57 2.17
N VAL A 764 3.21 -21.23 1.48
CA VAL A 764 1.94 -21.96 1.51
C VAL A 764 1.80 -22.68 0.18
N ILE A 765 1.51 -23.97 0.21
CA ILE A 765 1.45 -24.84 -0.96
C ILE A 765 0.10 -25.55 -0.99
N THR A 766 -0.56 -25.60 -2.13
CA THR A 766 -1.78 -26.40 -2.32
C THR A 766 -1.76 -27.14 -3.65
N GLY A 767 -2.27 -28.37 -3.64
CA GLY A 767 -2.41 -29.22 -4.83
C GLY A 767 -3.74 -29.97 -4.78
N TRP A 768 -4.29 -30.28 -5.95
CA TRP A 768 -5.60 -30.91 -6.12
C TRP A 768 -5.61 -31.90 -7.28
N GLN A 769 -6.41 -32.96 -7.18
CA GLN A 769 -6.65 -33.93 -8.24
C GLN A 769 -8.03 -34.59 -8.11
N PRO A 770 -8.75 -34.86 -9.21
CA PRO A 770 -8.56 -34.28 -10.55
C PRO A 770 -8.71 -32.75 -10.58
N LEU A 771 -8.00 -32.10 -11.51
CA LEU A 771 -7.92 -30.63 -11.59
C LEU A 771 -8.09 -30.15 -13.03
N HIS A 772 -8.91 -29.11 -13.24
CA HIS A 772 -8.98 -28.42 -14.53
C HIS A 772 -7.77 -27.48 -14.72
N ARG A 773 -7.53 -26.61 -13.73
CA ARG A 773 -6.37 -25.71 -13.70
C ARG A 773 -6.11 -25.18 -12.28
N PRO A 774 -4.85 -24.95 -11.91
CA PRO A 774 -4.50 -23.93 -10.94
C PRO A 774 -4.50 -22.54 -11.58
N TRP A 775 -4.73 -21.49 -10.79
CA TRP A 775 -4.57 -20.12 -11.26
C TRP A 775 -4.35 -19.12 -10.11
N GLU A 776 -3.88 -17.94 -10.48
CA GLU A 776 -3.63 -16.82 -9.58
C GLU A 776 -4.38 -15.58 -10.05
N ASN A 777 -4.60 -14.65 -9.12
CA ASN A 777 -5.30 -13.42 -9.39
C ASN A 777 -4.59 -12.23 -8.73
N PRO A 778 -3.45 -11.75 -9.26
CA PRO A 778 -2.55 -10.81 -8.57
C PRO A 778 -3.19 -9.60 -7.86
N PRO A 779 -4.33 -9.03 -8.31
CA PRO A 779 -5.14 -8.09 -7.49
C PRO A 779 -5.61 -8.58 -6.11
N VAL A 780 -5.40 -9.86 -5.79
CA VAL A 780 -5.72 -10.56 -4.55
C VAL A 780 -4.57 -11.52 -4.25
N PRO A 781 -4.10 -11.64 -2.99
CA PRO A 781 -2.98 -12.53 -2.69
C PRO A 781 -3.35 -14.03 -2.73
N CYS A 782 -4.61 -14.39 -3.02
CA CYS A 782 -5.10 -15.76 -2.91
C CYS A 782 -4.55 -16.71 -4.00
N MET A 783 -4.52 -17.99 -3.66
CA MET A 783 -4.20 -19.10 -4.55
C MET A 783 -5.48 -19.83 -4.93
N HIS A 784 -5.65 -20.20 -6.20
CA HIS A 784 -6.86 -20.87 -6.67
C HIS A 784 -6.56 -22.22 -7.31
N ALA A 785 -7.46 -23.16 -7.07
CA ALA A 785 -7.55 -24.43 -7.78
C ALA A 785 -8.97 -24.60 -8.32
N ALA A 786 -9.12 -25.18 -9.51
CA ALA A 786 -10.42 -25.50 -10.08
C ALA A 786 -10.59 -27.02 -10.28
N PRO A 787 -10.94 -27.79 -9.22
CA PRO A 787 -11.17 -29.23 -9.34
C PRO A 787 -12.17 -29.56 -10.44
N ALA A 788 -11.87 -30.57 -11.26
CA ALA A 788 -12.75 -31.04 -12.33
C ALA A 788 -13.30 -32.41 -11.98
N PHE A 789 -14.59 -32.63 -12.12
CA PHE A 789 -15.21 -33.91 -11.80
C PHE A 789 -15.66 -34.61 -13.09
N PRO A 790 -15.67 -35.95 -13.11
CA PRO A 790 -16.42 -36.69 -14.12
C PRO A 790 -17.90 -36.30 -14.14
N ASP A 791 -18.57 -36.59 -15.25
CA ASP A 791 -20.03 -36.52 -15.30
C ASP A 791 -20.63 -37.44 -14.22
N CYS A 792 -21.66 -36.96 -13.53
CA CYS A 792 -22.21 -37.61 -12.35
C CYS A 792 -23.63 -38.11 -12.64
N PRO A 793 -23.85 -39.42 -12.90
CA PRO A 793 -25.19 -39.98 -13.11
C PRO A 793 -26.08 -39.88 -11.86
N PRO A 794 -27.41 -39.99 -12.00
CA PRO A 794 -28.33 -40.01 -10.86
C PRO A 794 -27.94 -41.04 -9.79
N GLY A 795 -27.97 -40.61 -8.53
CA GLY A 795 -27.60 -41.40 -7.35
C GLY A 795 -26.09 -41.56 -7.10
N GLN A 796 -25.24 -41.25 -8.08
CA GLN A 796 -23.78 -41.43 -7.99
C GLN A 796 -23.08 -40.28 -7.25
N THR A 797 -21.83 -40.54 -6.85
CA THR A 797 -20.95 -39.55 -6.21
C THR A 797 -19.64 -39.46 -6.98
N VAL A 798 -19.17 -38.24 -7.24
CA VAL A 798 -17.86 -37.94 -7.81
C VAL A 798 -17.04 -37.12 -6.82
N GLU A 799 -15.72 -37.25 -6.84
CA GLU A 799 -14.86 -36.64 -5.83
C GLU A 799 -13.56 -36.06 -6.40
N ALA A 800 -13.00 -35.12 -5.65
CA ALA A 800 -11.67 -34.58 -5.81
C ALA A 800 -10.98 -34.50 -4.45
N ILE A 801 -9.70 -34.82 -4.44
CA ILE A 801 -8.83 -34.75 -3.27
C ILE A 801 -7.84 -33.60 -3.43
N GLY A 802 -7.48 -32.99 -2.32
CA GLY A 802 -6.48 -31.93 -2.29
C GLY A 802 -5.69 -31.94 -1.01
N ILE A 803 -4.62 -31.15 -0.98
CA ILE A 803 -3.86 -30.89 0.24
C ILE A 803 -3.53 -29.40 0.35
N LEU A 804 -3.32 -28.96 1.59
CA LEU A 804 -2.64 -27.71 1.91
C LEU A 804 -1.47 -27.97 2.86
N ALA A 805 -0.33 -27.39 2.55
CA ALA A 805 0.91 -27.56 3.30
C ALA A 805 1.59 -26.21 3.55
N PHE A 806 2.42 -26.19 4.60
CA PHE A 806 3.34 -25.09 4.90
C PHE A 806 4.77 -25.58 4.76
N HIS A 807 5.67 -24.71 4.35
CA HIS A 807 7.10 -25.03 4.21
C HIS A 807 7.97 -23.84 4.63
N GLU A 808 9.05 -24.10 5.35
CA GLU A 808 10.11 -23.14 5.65
C GLU A 808 11.38 -23.61 4.92
N GLY A 809 11.93 -22.76 4.05
CA GLY A 809 13.07 -23.09 3.19
C GLY A 809 13.01 -22.45 1.80
N SER A 810 14.14 -22.53 1.08
CA SER A 810 14.31 -21.91 -0.24
C SER A 810 13.96 -22.82 -1.42
N ASP A 811 13.94 -24.14 -1.25
CA ASP A 811 13.67 -25.11 -2.34
C ASP A 811 12.24 -25.63 -2.32
N VAL A 812 11.30 -24.76 -2.63
CA VAL A 812 9.87 -25.09 -2.72
C VAL A 812 9.58 -26.14 -3.80
N MET A 813 10.37 -26.20 -4.87
CA MET A 813 10.15 -27.14 -5.97
C MET A 813 10.48 -28.57 -5.55
N LEU A 814 11.53 -28.77 -4.76
CA LEU A 814 11.78 -30.06 -4.12
C LEU A 814 10.61 -30.46 -3.22
N ARG A 815 10.12 -29.53 -2.39
CA ARG A 815 8.98 -29.82 -1.51
C ARG A 815 7.71 -30.18 -2.27
N ILE A 816 7.41 -29.51 -3.38
CA ILE A 816 6.27 -29.84 -4.25
C ILE A 816 6.39 -31.27 -4.79
N ARG A 817 7.58 -31.67 -5.27
CA ARG A 817 7.83 -33.04 -5.77
C ARG A 817 7.62 -34.09 -4.67
N GLU A 818 8.13 -33.86 -3.46
CA GLU A 818 7.91 -34.76 -2.32
C GLU A 818 6.42 -34.94 -1.99
N LEU A 819 5.66 -33.84 -1.99
CA LEU A 819 4.23 -33.85 -1.72
C LEU A 819 3.46 -34.60 -2.81
N GLN A 820 3.84 -34.44 -4.08
CA GLN A 820 3.28 -35.17 -5.22
C GLN A 820 3.45 -36.68 -5.05
N THR A 821 4.67 -37.14 -4.81
CA THR A 821 4.96 -38.58 -4.63
C THR A 821 4.22 -39.16 -3.42
N LYS A 822 4.15 -38.42 -2.31
CA LYS A 822 3.55 -38.90 -1.06
C LYS A 822 2.02 -38.97 -1.11
N HIS A 823 1.36 -38.04 -1.82
CA HIS A 823 -0.09 -37.84 -1.70
C HIS A 823 -0.90 -38.07 -2.98
N PHE A 824 -0.30 -38.01 -4.17
CA PHE A 824 -1.02 -38.15 -5.44
C PHE A 824 -0.53 -39.31 -6.33
N ASP A 825 0.74 -39.73 -6.20
CA ASP A 825 1.31 -40.80 -7.04
C ASP A 825 1.11 -42.22 -6.47
N ARG A 826 0.36 -42.40 -5.38
CA ARG A 826 0.13 -43.70 -4.68
C ARG A 826 -0.73 -44.73 -5.46
N ASN A 827 -0.64 -44.74 -6.78
CA ASN A 827 -1.11 -45.81 -7.66
C ASN A 827 0.03 -46.64 -8.28
N GLN A 828 1.25 -46.62 -7.72
CA GLN A 828 2.20 -47.70 -7.97
C GLN A 828 2.02 -48.77 -6.88
N PRO A 829 1.63 -50.02 -7.22
CA PRO A 829 1.62 -51.10 -6.24
C PRO A 829 3.04 -51.31 -5.71
N GLU A 830 3.16 -51.63 -4.41
CA GLU A 830 4.41 -52.11 -3.81
C GLU A 830 4.97 -53.34 -4.52
#